data_AF-A0A4Q7ZCB6-F1
#
_entry.id   AF-A0A4Q7ZCB6-F1
#
_cell.length_a   1.000
_cell.length_b   1.000
_cell.length_c   1.000
_cell.angle_alpha   90.00
_cell.angle_beta   90.00
_cell.angle_gamma   90.00
#
_symmetry.space_group_name_H-M   'P 1'
#
loop_
_entity.id
_entity.type
_entity.pdbx_description
1 polymer ?
#
loop_
_entity_poly.entity_id
_entity_poly.type
_entity_poly.pdbx_seq_one_letter_code
_entity_poly.pdbx_strand_id
1 'polypeptide(L)'
;MEVLAHTALHHLKGVGDAVAQKLAKLDISTVQDLLFHLPRDYEDRSHITPIAGLAIGRSALLEGDVLAAEVVTGRRTSFVVKFSDGSGLITLRFYHFYAGQKQHFRPGQRMRVFGEARLGASGLEIYHPDYQSVTPGEALPPARLTPIYPTTEGLTQAKLRQLVAQALTLLSPQSLPELLPDAVQLRYRLIDALRTVHNPPADTPREQLLSGTHPAQQRLAFEELAAHQVSLAQRRHHIRAQKAPALPFETPLAAQLLERLAFRLTGAQHRVWNEIANDLRKPHPMLRLVQGDVGAGKTVVAALAACHAVTGGWQVALMAPTEILAEQHFVNFSRWFCALGVPVAWLSGKQGVKERRLSLERVQSGEARIVVGTHALFQESVQFEKLGLVIIDEQHRFGVDQRLALREKGLATGYSPHQLVMTATPIPRTLAMSAYGDLDTSVIDELPPNRTPVTTVALADTRREEVIDRVRANCEQGRQAYWVCTLIEESEQLEAQAAEATFAELQMLLPHLKLGLVHGRLKPAEKQSIMMEFKDGKLDLLVATTVIEVGVDVPNASLMIIENAERLGLSQLHQLRGRVGRGSAVSYCVLLYHAPLSAMGQERLAIMRSTSDGFVIAEKDLELRGPGEVLGTRQTGLVGFRVADLVRDAGMLKAAQHLARKLEQDSPVQAESLVRRWLPQAPRYSVV
;
A
#
# COMPACT_ATOMS: atom_id res chain seq x y z
N MET A 1 -11.69 -37.60 12.65
CA MET A 1 -10.58 -36.66 12.90
C MET A 1 -11.05 -35.30 12.47
N GLU A 2 -11.02 -34.31 13.36
CA GLU A 2 -11.48 -32.95 13.08
C GLU A 2 -10.55 -32.24 12.10
N VAL A 3 -11.13 -31.40 11.23
CA VAL A 3 -10.38 -30.50 10.35
C VAL A 3 -9.68 -29.46 11.22
N LEU A 4 -8.37 -29.25 11.02
CA LEU A 4 -7.56 -28.36 11.88
C LEU A 4 -8.04 -26.90 11.86
N ALA A 5 -8.80 -26.51 10.83
CA ALA A 5 -9.46 -25.22 10.71
C ALA A 5 -10.48 -24.92 11.82
N HIS A 6 -11.01 -25.95 12.48
CA HIS A 6 -11.98 -25.79 13.58
C HIS A 6 -11.43 -26.27 14.92
N THR A 7 -10.23 -26.84 14.92
CA THR A 7 -9.56 -27.28 16.14
C THR A 7 -8.99 -26.07 16.86
N ALA A 8 -9.54 -25.81 18.05
CA ALA A 8 -9.12 -24.69 18.85
C ALA A 8 -7.77 -24.95 19.54
N LEU A 9 -7.03 -23.87 19.81
CA LEU A 9 -5.65 -23.95 20.32
C LEU A 9 -5.53 -24.63 21.69
N HIS A 10 -6.61 -24.66 22.48
CA HIS A 10 -6.65 -25.31 23.79
C HIS A 10 -6.44 -26.84 23.72
N HIS A 11 -6.60 -27.46 22.55
CA HIS A 11 -6.22 -28.86 22.35
C HIS A 11 -4.70 -29.09 22.42
N LEU A 12 -3.88 -28.04 22.24
CA LEU A 12 -2.43 -28.14 22.35
C LEU A 12 -1.99 -28.06 23.82
N LYS A 13 -1.08 -28.95 24.21
CA LYS A 13 -0.60 -29.01 25.60
C LYS A 13 0.13 -27.72 25.97
N GLY A 14 -0.32 -27.12 27.07
CA GLY A 14 0.23 -25.89 27.62
C GLY A 14 -0.28 -24.61 26.95
N VAL A 15 -1.43 -24.66 26.27
CA VAL A 15 -2.21 -23.49 25.88
C VAL A 15 -3.40 -23.35 26.83
N GLY A 16 -3.30 -22.44 27.81
CA GLY A 16 -4.44 -21.95 28.57
C GLY A 16 -4.91 -20.58 28.04
N ASP A 17 -5.92 -19.99 28.67
CA ASP A 17 -6.55 -18.73 28.20
C ASP A 17 -5.54 -17.59 28.01
N ALA A 18 -4.58 -17.44 28.93
CA ALA A 18 -3.55 -16.41 28.82
C ALA A 18 -2.62 -16.59 27.60
N VAL A 19 -2.34 -17.84 27.21
CA VAL A 19 -1.53 -18.13 26.02
C VAL A 19 -2.36 -17.97 24.75
N ALA A 20 -3.62 -18.42 24.78
CA ALA A 20 -4.56 -18.24 23.68
C ALA A 20 -4.79 -16.76 23.35
N GLN A 21 -4.96 -15.90 24.37
CA GLN A 21 -5.08 -14.44 24.18
C GLN A 21 -3.81 -13.83 23.56
N LYS A 22 -2.62 -14.30 23.95
CA LYS A 22 -1.36 -13.84 23.35
C LYS A 22 -1.20 -14.28 21.89
N LEU A 23 -1.64 -15.49 21.55
CA LEU A 23 -1.68 -15.99 20.17
C LEU A 23 -2.73 -15.25 19.34
N ALA A 24 -3.86 -14.88 19.93
CA ALA A 24 -4.87 -14.06 19.26
C ALA A 24 -4.35 -12.66 18.88
N LYS A 25 -3.40 -12.08 19.65
CA LYS A 25 -2.69 -10.84 19.25
C LYS A 25 -1.81 -11.00 18.00
N LEU A 26 -1.51 -12.23 17.61
CA LEU A 26 -0.82 -12.58 16.37
C LEU A 26 -1.79 -13.07 15.28
N ASP A 27 -3.11 -12.87 15.47
CA ASP A 27 -4.18 -13.38 14.60
C ASP A 27 -4.21 -14.91 14.49
N ILE A 28 -3.70 -15.62 15.50
CA ILE A 28 -3.69 -17.09 15.57
C ILE A 28 -4.82 -17.55 16.49
N SER A 29 -5.86 -18.14 15.91
CA SER A 29 -7.06 -18.59 16.64
C SER A 29 -7.27 -20.11 16.63
N THR A 30 -6.73 -20.79 15.61
CA THR A 30 -6.90 -22.24 15.39
C THR A 30 -5.56 -22.94 15.23
N VAL A 31 -5.54 -24.27 15.34
CA VAL A 31 -4.34 -25.07 15.05
C VAL A 31 -3.88 -24.88 13.60
N GLN A 32 -4.82 -24.69 12.66
CA GLN A 32 -4.49 -24.34 11.28
C GLN A 32 -3.76 -22.99 11.17
N ASP A 33 -4.24 -21.95 11.86
CA ASP A 33 -3.56 -20.64 11.83
C ASP A 33 -2.12 -20.74 12.34
N LEU A 34 -1.89 -21.55 13.38
CA LEU A 34 -0.55 -21.76 13.93
C LEU A 34 0.40 -22.43 12.93
N LEU A 35 -0.12 -23.30 12.06
CA LEU A 35 0.65 -23.93 10.98
C LEU A 35 0.95 -22.96 9.83
N PHE A 36 0.14 -21.92 9.63
CA PHE A 36 0.43 -20.88 8.63
C PHE A 36 1.24 -19.71 9.22
N HIS A 37 1.56 -19.73 10.52
CA HIS A 37 2.46 -18.78 11.16
C HIS A 37 3.92 -19.14 10.86
N LEU A 38 4.41 -18.67 9.70
CA LEU A 38 5.73 -19.08 9.22
C LEU A 38 6.89 -18.44 10.01
N PRO A 39 8.07 -19.09 10.05
CA PRO A 39 9.28 -18.50 10.59
C PRO A 39 9.69 -17.25 9.80
N ARG A 40 10.17 -16.22 10.50
CA ARG A 40 10.77 -15.02 9.91
C ARG A 40 12.27 -15.17 9.62
N ASP A 41 12.93 -16.08 10.33
CA ASP A 41 14.37 -16.33 10.25
C ASP A 41 14.65 -17.76 10.70
N TYR A 42 15.86 -18.24 10.41
CA TYR A 42 16.34 -19.58 10.69
C TYR A 42 17.75 -19.50 11.26
N GLU A 43 17.97 -20.13 12.40
CA GLU A 43 19.29 -20.24 13.01
C GLU A 43 19.89 -21.61 12.70
N ASP A 44 21.13 -21.61 12.24
CA ASP A 44 21.88 -22.86 12.15
C ASP A 44 22.44 -23.22 13.53
N ARG A 45 21.86 -24.26 14.13
CA ARG A 45 22.31 -24.87 15.39
C ARG A 45 22.72 -26.34 15.17
N SER A 46 22.97 -26.74 13.92
CA SER A 46 23.22 -28.13 13.56
C SER A 46 24.65 -28.59 13.83
N HIS A 47 25.60 -27.66 13.93
CA HIS A 47 27.01 -27.95 14.16
C HIS A 47 27.59 -27.13 15.32
N ILE A 48 28.45 -27.76 16.12
CA ILE A 48 29.27 -27.04 17.11
C ILE A 48 30.44 -26.40 16.37
N THR A 49 30.61 -25.09 16.57
CA THR A 49 31.75 -24.34 16.07
C THR A 49 32.79 -24.23 17.18
N PRO A 50 34.06 -24.58 16.95
CA PRO A 50 35.13 -24.31 17.91
C PRO A 50 35.29 -22.81 18.13
N ILE A 51 35.55 -22.37 19.37
CA ILE A 51 35.77 -20.95 19.73
C ILE A 51 36.90 -20.35 18.90
N ALA A 52 37.97 -21.11 18.64
CA ALA A 52 39.10 -20.67 17.81
C ALA A 52 38.71 -20.35 16.34
N GLY A 53 37.61 -20.94 15.84
CA GLY A 53 37.12 -20.74 14.47
C GLY A 53 36.00 -19.70 14.35
N LEU A 54 35.69 -18.96 15.41
CA LEU A 54 34.61 -17.98 15.40
C LEU A 54 34.92 -16.78 14.49
N ALA A 55 33.97 -16.47 13.62
CA ALA A 55 33.97 -15.23 12.85
C ALA A 55 33.18 -14.14 13.58
N ILE A 56 33.77 -12.96 13.73
CA ILE A 56 33.12 -11.79 14.34
C ILE A 56 31.87 -11.41 13.53
N GLY A 57 30.78 -11.12 14.24
CA GLY A 57 29.48 -10.76 13.66
C GLY A 57 28.64 -11.96 13.19
N ARG A 58 29.09 -13.19 13.43
CA ARG A 58 28.32 -14.41 13.12
C ARG A 58 27.83 -15.10 14.39
N SER A 59 26.61 -15.61 14.32
CA SER A 59 26.06 -16.49 15.36
C SER A 59 26.58 -17.91 15.18
N ALA A 60 26.94 -18.55 16.28
CA ALA A 60 27.42 -19.93 16.28
C ALA A 60 26.94 -20.67 17.53
N LEU A 61 26.78 -22.00 17.41
CA LEU A 61 26.57 -22.89 18.54
C LEU A 61 27.93 -23.35 19.06
N LEU A 62 28.19 -23.08 20.33
CA LEU A 62 29.40 -23.47 21.04
C LEU A 62 29.06 -24.54 22.07
N GLU A 63 29.99 -25.45 22.33
CA GLU A 63 29.90 -26.38 23.45
C GLU A 63 31.22 -26.35 24.22
N GLY A 64 31.13 -26.21 25.54
CA GLY A 64 32.31 -26.01 26.38
C GLY A 64 31.93 -25.91 27.84
N ASP A 65 32.92 -25.60 28.66
CA ASP A 65 32.84 -25.59 30.11
C ASP A 65 32.88 -24.15 30.64
N VAL A 66 32.06 -23.89 31.65
CA VAL A 66 32.12 -22.64 32.42
C VAL A 66 33.37 -22.67 33.28
N LEU A 67 34.26 -21.69 33.09
CA LEU A 67 35.48 -21.56 33.90
C LEU A 67 35.25 -20.70 35.15
N ALA A 68 34.53 -19.59 34.98
CA ALA A 68 34.22 -18.66 36.03
C ALA A 68 32.91 -17.92 35.72
N ALA A 69 32.16 -17.54 36.75
CA ALA A 69 30.95 -16.74 36.62
C ALA A 69 30.89 -15.72 37.74
N GLU A 70 30.88 -14.44 37.42
CA GLU A 70 30.95 -13.34 38.38
C GLU A 70 30.04 -12.18 37.99
N VAL A 71 29.60 -11.40 38.98
CA VAL A 71 28.88 -10.15 38.71
C VAL A 71 29.89 -9.02 38.75
N VAL A 72 30.01 -8.31 37.63
CA VAL A 72 30.89 -7.17 37.49
C VAL A 72 30.06 -5.89 37.55
N THR A 73 30.37 -5.06 38.54
CA THR A 73 29.80 -3.72 38.73
C THR A 73 30.70 -2.67 38.08
N GLY A 74 30.40 -2.33 36.81
CA GLY A 74 31.00 -1.19 36.10
C GLY A 74 30.00 -0.02 35.97
N ARG A 75 30.05 0.74 34.86
CA ARG A 75 29.04 1.79 34.54
C ARG A 75 27.60 1.24 34.52
N ARG A 76 27.45 -0.05 34.20
CA ARG A 76 26.21 -0.82 34.31
C ARG A 76 26.56 -2.21 34.86
N THR A 77 25.83 -2.69 35.86
CA THR A 77 26.03 -4.03 36.43
C THR A 77 25.76 -5.09 35.37
N SER A 78 26.64 -6.08 35.27
CA SER A 78 26.50 -7.20 34.34
C SER A 78 26.96 -8.51 34.96
N PHE A 79 26.36 -9.61 34.55
CA PHE A 79 26.80 -10.97 34.90
C PHE A 79 27.69 -11.51 33.77
N VAL A 80 28.91 -11.88 34.12
CA VAL A 80 29.98 -12.23 33.19
C VAL A 80 30.39 -13.68 33.44
N VAL A 81 30.36 -14.50 32.39
CA VAL A 81 30.74 -15.91 32.46
C VAL A 81 31.89 -16.15 31.49
N LYS A 82 33.03 -16.63 32.01
CA LYS A 82 34.16 -17.09 31.18
C LYS A 82 33.91 -18.50 30.74
N PHE A 83 33.94 -18.73 29.43
CA PHE A 83 33.56 -19.99 28.80
C PHE A 83 34.69 -20.46 27.88
N SER A 84 34.99 -21.76 27.91
CA SER A 84 36.07 -22.36 27.13
C SER A 84 35.67 -23.73 26.60
N ASP A 85 36.02 -24.02 25.36
CA ASP A 85 35.85 -25.33 24.72
C ASP A 85 37.19 -26.09 24.59
N GLY A 86 38.28 -25.52 25.11
CA GLY A 86 39.65 -26.03 24.98
C GLY A 86 40.38 -25.53 23.74
N SER A 87 39.67 -25.03 22.73
CA SER A 87 40.26 -24.37 21.55
C SER A 87 40.47 -22.87 21.77
N GLY A 88 39.62 -22.24 22.60
CA GLY A 88 39.73 -20.82 22.91
C GLY A 88 38.89 -20.39 24.12
N LEU A 89 38.94 -19.09 24.41
CA LEU A 89 38.20 -18.44 25.50
C LEU A 89 37.21 -17.43 24.93
N ILE A 90 35.99 -17.43 25.46
CA ILE A 90 34.96 -16.45 25.13
C ILE A 90 34.21 -16.01 26.40
N THR A 91 33.77 -14.76 26.41
CA THR A 91 33.04 -14.19 27.55
C THR A 91 31.55 -14.06 27.23
N LEU A 92 30.68 -14.69 28.03
CA LEU A 92 29.23 -14.51 27.93
C LEU A 92 28.82 -13.39 28.88
N ARG A 93 28.08 -12.39 28.38
CA ARG A 93 27.70 -11.23 29.18
C ARG A 93 26.19 -10.99 29.18
N PHE A 94 25.63 -10.85 30.37
CA PHE A 94 24.20 -10.58 30.60
C PHE A 94 24.02 -9.24 31.33
N TYR A 95 23.34 -8.28 30.72
CA TYR A 95 22.99 -6.99 31.33
C TYR A 95 21.67 -7.01 32.10
N HIS A 96 20.84 -8.01 31.80
CA HIS A 96 19.58 -8.33 32.46
C HIS A 96 19.65 -9.81 32.89
N PHE A 97 19.80 -10.05 34.18
CA PHE A 97 19.89 -11.40 34.75
C PHE A 97 19.10 -11.47 36.04
N TYR A 98 18.50 -12.63 36.32
CA TYR A 98 17.78 -12.89 37.57
C TYR A 98 18.64 -13.73 38.51
N ALA A 99 18.36 -13.69 39.82
CA ALA A 99 19.22 -14.31 40.83
C ALA A 99 19.45 -15.82 40.61
N GLY A 100 18.43 -16.54 40.14
CA GLY A 100 18.51 -17.97 39.81
C GLY A 100 19.39 -18.29 38.59
N GLN A 101 19.65 -17.33 37.70
CA GLN A 101 20.49 -17.55 36.51
C GLN A 101 21.93 -17.91 36.89
N LYS A 102 22.44 -17.36 38.00
CA LYS A 102 23.78 -17.67 38.52
C LYS A 102 23.97 -19.14 38.86
N GLN A 103 22.90 -19.82 39.25
CA GLN A 103 22.96 -21.23 39.64
C GLN A 103 23.17 -22.16 38.45
N HIS A 104 22.86 -21.70 37.23
CA HIS A 104 23.04 -22.45 35.98
C HIS A 104 24.44 -22.33 35.37
N PHE A 105 25.29 -21.43 35.87
CA PHE A 105 26.64 -21.20 35.34
C PHE A 105 27.69 -21.46 36.43
N ARG A 106 27.75 -22.71 36.92
CA ARG A 106 28.75 -23.09 37.92
C ARG A 106 30.08 -23.45 37.23
N PRO A 107 31.23 -23.07 37.79
CA PRO A 107 32.52 -23.54 37.28
C PRO A 107 32.55 -25.07 37.12
N GLY A 108 33.06 -25.55 35.99
CA GLY A 108 33.10 -26.96 35.60
C GLY A 108 31.79 -27.49 34.98
N GLN A 109 30.76 -26.66 34.83
CA GLN A 109 29.52 -27.05 34.18
C GLN A 109 29.66 -26.96 32.66
N ARG A 110 29.39 -28.08 31.98
CA ARG A 110 29.37 -28.15 30.52
C ARG A 110 28.04 -27.66 29.96
N MET A 111 28.11 -26.80 28.96
CA MET A 111 26.94 -26.13 28.39
C MET A 111 27.07 -25.95 26.89
N ARG A 112 25.92 -25.90 26.21
CA ARG A 112 25.81 -25.38 24.86
C ARG A 112 25.34 -23.94 24.91
N VAL A 113 25.98 -23.09 24.13
CA VAL A 113 25.76 -21.65 24.11
C VAL A 113 25.60 -21.21 22.67
N PHE A 114 24.54 -20.48 22.36
CA PHE A 114 24.29 -19.95 21.02
C PHE A 114 24.17 -18.42 21.08
N GLY A 115 24.90 -17.74 20.21
CA GLY A 115 24.75 -16.31 20.01
C GLY A 115 25.81 -15.73 19.09
N GLU A 116 25.69 -14.44 18.82
CA GLU A 116 26.57 -13.70 17.92
C GLU A 116 27.90 -13.35 18.61
N ALA A 117 29.00 -13.77 18.01
CA ALA A 117 30.34 -13.44 18.50
C ALA A 117 30.69 -11.99 18.16
N ARG A 118 31.01 -11.18 19.16
CA ARG A 118 31.40 -9.77 19.01
C ARG A 118 32.74 -9.49 19.66
N LEU A 119 33.39 -8.41 19.22
CA LEU A 119 34.59 -7.90 19.88
C LEU A 119 34.16 -6.97 21.03
N GLY A 120 34.47 -7.36 22.27
CA GLY A 120 34.25 -6.57 23.46
C GLY A 120 35.54 -6.24 24.20
N ALA A 121 35.41 -5.62 25.38
CA ALA A 121 36.57 -5.19 26.16
C ALA A 121 37.43 -6.35 26.68
N SER A 122 36.86 -7.55 26.82
CA SER A 122 37.56 -8.76 27.27
C SER A 122 37.97 -9.71 26.14
N GLY A 123 37.94 -9.24 24.89
CA GLY A 123 38.17 -10.06 23.70
C GLY A 123 36.86 -10.47 23.04
N LEU A 124 36.71 -11.75 22.68
CA LEU A 124 35.46 -12.26 22.12
C LEU A 124 34.37 -12.31 23.20
N GLU A 125 33.22 -11.70 22.92
CA GLU A 125 32.06 -11.69 23.81
C GLU A 125 30.78 -12.10 23.08
N ILE A 126 29.86 -12.72 23.81
CA ILE A 126 28.47 -12.93 23.37
C ILE A 126 27.55 -12.25 24.37
N TYR A 127 26.73 -11.31 23.91
CA TYR A 127 25.74 -10.64 24.74
C TYR A 127 24.43 -11.43 24.75
N HIS A 128 23.92 -11.74 25.95
CA HIS A 128 22.66 -12.44 26.13
C HIS A 128 22.51 -13.73 25.27
N PRO A 129 23.46 -14.66 25.32
CA PRO A 129 23.33 -15.91 24.56
C PRO A 129 22.16 -16.75 25.08
N ASP A 130 21.62 -17.57 24.18
CA ASP A 130 20.83 -18.74 24.55
C ASP A 130 21.77 -19.81 25.10
N TYR A 131 21.37 -20.49 26.17
CA TYR A 131 22.20 -21.52 26.80
C TYR A 131 21.37 -22.72 27.25
N GLN A 132 22.00 -23.89 27.24
CA GLN A 132 21.45 -25.14 27.72
C GLN A 132 22.55 -25.95 28.40
N SER A 133 22.28 -26.46 29.60
CA SER A 133 23.18 -27.44 30.25
C SER A 133 23.14 -28.74 29.47
N VAL A 134 24.31 -29.34 29.22
CA VAL A 134 24.40 -30.61 28.51
C VAL A 134 25.25 -31.61 29.27
N THR A 135 24.88 -32.88 29.12
CA THR A 135 25.68 -34.00 29.61
C THR A 135 26.74 -34.40 28.57
N PRO A 136 27.91 -34.93 29.00
CA PRO A 136 28.92 -35.41 28.07
C PRO A 136 28.34 -36.51 27.15
N GLY A 137 28.41 -36.29 25.84
CA GLY A 137 27.88 -37.22 24.83
C GLY A 137 26.39 -37.05 24.50
N GLU A 138 25.72 -36.02 25.05
CA GLU A 138 24.36 -35.67 24.66
C GLU A 138 24.30 -35.33 23.17
N ALA A 139 23.37 -35.94 22.43
CA ALA A 139 23.29 -35.77 20.98
C ALA A 139 23.09 -34.29 20.60
N LEU A 140 23.65 -33.89 19.46
CA LEU A 140 23.34 -32.60 18.87
C LEU A 140 21.83 -32.50 18.60
N PRO A 141 21.26 -31.29 18.60
CA PRO A 141 19.95 -31.07 18.02
C PRO A 141 19.93 -31.70 16.61
N PRO A 142 18.78 -32.27 16.18
CA PRO A 142 18.67 -32.84 14.83
C PRO A 142 19.18 -31.82 13.80
N ALA A 143 19.92 -32.30 12.79
CA ALA A 143 20.55 -31.49 11.75
C ALA A 143 19.51 -30.75 10.88
N ARG A 144 18.92 -29.71 11.47
CA ARG A 144 17.84 -28.89 10.94
C ARG A 144 18.08 -27.46 11.37
N LEU A 145 17.67 -26.52 10.53
CA LEU A 145 17.69 -25.11 10.95
C LEU A 145 16.59 -24.88 11.98
N THR A 146 16.92 -24.12 13.02
CA THR A 146 16.00 -23.78 14.10
C THR A 146 15.16 -22.57 13.67
N PRO A 147 13.84 -22.69 13.52
CA PRO A 147 13.00 -21.58 13.10
C PRO A 147 12.87 -20.51 14.21
N ILE A 148 12.87 -19.25 13.78
CA ILE A 148 12.50 -18.09 14.59
C ILE A 148 11.17 -17.56 14.06
N TYR A 149 10.16 -17.49 14.91
CA TYR A 149 8.83 -17.00 14.56
C TYR A 149 8.66 -15.52 14.93
N PRO A 150 7.79 -14.77 14.25
CA PRO A 150 7.26 -13.52 14.79
C PRO A 150 6.61 -13.78 16.16
N THR A 151 6.81 -12.88 17.12
CA THR A 151 6.36 -13.09 18.51
C THR A 151 5.84 -11.79 19.14
N THR A 152 5.07 -11.92 20.21
CA THR A 152 4.49 -10.82 21.00
C THR A 152 4.97 -10.88 22.44
N GLU A 153 4.81 -9.78 23.18
CA GLU A 153 5.23 -9.69 24.57
C GLU A 153 4.68 -10.84 25.43
N GLY A 154 5.58 -11.51 26.15
CA GLY A 154 5.23 -12.63 27.02
C GLY A 154 5.01 -13.96 26.31
N LEU A 155 5.34 -14.08 25.02
CA LEU A 155 5.43 -15.35 24.30
C LEU A 155 6.89 -15.61 23.88
N THR A 156 7.42 -16.79 24.16
CA THR A 156 8.84 -17.13 23.87
C THR A 156 8.97 -17.96 22.59
N GLN A 157 10.13 -17.89 21.94
CA GLN A 157 10.45 -18.72 20.78
C GLN A 157 10.35 -20.22 21.10
N ALA A 158 10.86 -20.64 22.26
CA ALA A 158 10.78 -22.03 22.72
C ALA A 158 9.32 -22.51 22.80
N LYS A 159 8.43 -21.67 23.34
CA LYS A 159 7.00 -21.99 23.44
C LYS A 159 6.36 -22.09 22.06
N LEU A 160 6.61 -21.14 21.16
CA LEU A 160 6.09 -21.19 19.79
C LEU A 160 6.55 -22.45 19.04
N ARG A 161 7.86 -22.77 19.08
CA ARG A 161 8.40 -24.00 18.49
C ARG A 161 7.74 -25.25 19.05
N GLN A 162 7.52 -25.32 20.37
CA GLN A 162 6.85 -26.45 21.00
C GLN A 162 5.40 -26.60 20.53
N LEU A 163 4.66 -25.51 20.40
CA LEU A 163 3.27 -25.53 19.93
C LEU A 163 3.19 -25.91 18.45
N VAL A 164 4.06 -25.35 17.60
CA VAL A 164 4.13 -25.71 16.18
C VAL A 164 4.52 -27.17 16.00
N ALA A 165 5.50 -27.68 16.76
CA ALA A 165 5.86 -29.10 16.72
C ALA A 165 4.67 -30.01 17.05
N GLN A 166 3.87 -29.66 18.07
CA GLN A 166 2.63 -30.38 18.37
C GLN A 166 1.63 -30.30 17.21
N ALA A 167 1.43 -29.11 16.62
CA ALA A 167 0.54 -28.94 15.48
C ALA A 167 0.98 -29.77 14.26
N LEU A 168 2.28 -29.86 13.98
CA LEU A 168 2.85 -30.66 12.89
C LEU A 168 2.59 -32.16 13.07
N THR A 169 2.49 -32.67 14.30
CA THR A 169 2.13 -34.08 14.55
C THR A 169 0.68 -34.40 14.21
N LEU A 170 -0.19 -33.40 14.19
CA LEU A 170 -1.60 -33.53 13.82
C LEU A 170 -1.82 -33.43 12.30
N LEU A 171 -0.78 -33.10 11.52
CA LEU A 171 -0.87 -32.98 10.06
C LEU A 171 -1.06 -34.34 9.40
N SER A 172 -2.21 -34.49 8.73
CA SER A 172 -2.53 -35.59 7.84
C SER A 172 -3.33 -35.07 6.64
N PRO A 173 -3.40 -35.82 5.52
CA PRO A 173 -4.23 -35.44 4.38
C PRO A 173 -5.72 -35.26 4.74
N GLN A 174 -6.20 -35.90 5.81
CA GLN A 174 -7.56 -35.73 6.30
C GLN A 174 -7.73 -34.47 7.16
N SER A 175 -6.71 -34.11 7.95
CA SER A 175 -6.79 -32.97 8.88
C SER A 175 -6.52 -31.63 8.19
N LEU A 176 -5.73 -31.65 7.10
CA LEU A 176 -5.47 -30.52 6.23
C LEU A 176 -5.43 -30.98 4.75
N PRO A 177 -6.58 -30.97 4.03
CA PRO A 177 -6.68 -31.52 2.68
C PRO A 177 -5.95 -30.66 1.63
N GLU A 178 -5.47 -31.30 0.57
CA GLU A 178 -4.97 -30.60 -0.62
C GLU A 178 -6.15 -29.99 -1.38
N LEU A 179 -6.08 -28.69 -1.66
CA LEU A 179 -7.15 -27.94 -2.33
C LEU A 179 -6.76 -27.49 -3.75
N LEU A 180 -5.46 -27.55 -4.08
CA LEU A 180 -5.00 -27.28 -5.43
C LEU A 180 -5.21 -28.53 -6.31
N PRO A 181 -5.71 -28.39 -7.54
CA PRO A 181 -5.82 -29.51 -8.48
C PRO A 181 -4.45 -30.09 -8.83
N ASP A 182 -4.38 -31.40 -9.09
CA ASP A 182 -3.14 -32.09 -9.48
C ASP A 182 -2.49 -31.53 -10.78
N ALA A 183 -3.28 -30.83 -11.61
CA ALA A 183 -2.79 -30.14 -12.80
C ALA A 183 -1.80 -29.01 -12.47
N VAL A 184 -1.80 -28.50 -11.23
CA VAL A 184 -0.84 -27.50 -10.77
C VAL A 184 0.42 -28.22 -10.32
N GLN A 185 1.41 -28.32 -11.22
CA GLN A 185 2.68 -28.98 -10.95
C GLN A 185 3.58 -28.11 -10.04
N LEU A 186 3.34 -28.16 -8.74
CA LEU A 186 4.23 -27.57 -7.73
C LEU A 186 5.17 -28.64 -7.17
N ARG A 187 6.38 -28.22 -6.80
CA ARG A 187 7.43 -29.10 -6.27
C ARG A 187 7.05 -29.78 -4.94
N TYR A 188 6.15 -29.16 -4.17
CA TYR A 188 5.72 -29.63 -2.86
C TYR A 188 4.20 -29.76 -2.80
N ARG A 189 3.71 -30.78 -2.09
CA ARG A 189 2.33 -30.84 -1.59
C ARG A 189 2.21 -29.97 -0.33
N LEU A 190 0.99 -29.58 0.05
CA LEU A 190 0.73 -28.72 1.21
C LEU A 190 1.46 -29.15 2.49
N ILE A 191 1.28 -30.42 2.87
CA ILE A 191 1.81 -30.96 4.13
C ILE A 191 3.34 -30.99 4.11
N ASP A 192 3.92 -31.36 2.97
CA ASP A 192 5.37 -31.43 2.81
C ASP A 192 5.99 -30.02 2.81
N ALA A 193 5.30 -29.04 2.22
CA ALA A 193 5.70 -27.64 2.27
C ALA A 193 5.73 -27.13 3.72
N LEU A 194 4.66 -27.33 4.50
CA LEU A 194 4.59 -26.92 5.90
C LEU A 194 5.67 -27.61 6.75
N ARG A 195 5.85 -28.92 6.59
CA ARG A 195 6.91 -29.66 7.31
C ARG A 195 8.30 -29.13 6.98
N THR A 196 8.55 -28.79 5.72
CA THR A 196 9.84 -28.27 5.26
C THR A 196 10.09 -26.87 5.78
N VAL A 197 9.10 -25.97 5.74
CA VAL A 197 9.26 -24.58 6.20
C VAL A 197 9.46 -24.52 7.71
N HIS A 198 8.77 -25.35 8.49
CA HIS A 198 8.93 -25.35 9.95
C HIS A 198 10.14 -26.16 10.44
N ASN A 199 10.57 -27.18 9.70
CA ASN A 199 11.69 -28.05 10.08
C ASN A 199 12.64 -28.31 8.90
N PRO A 200 13.25 -27.27 8.31
CA PRO A 200 14.10 -27.41 7.13
C PRO A 200 15.36 -28.20 7.46
N PRO A 201 15.78 -29.15 6.61
CA PRO A 201 17.10 -29.80 6.68
C PRO A 201 18.24 -28.78 6.76
N ALA A 202 19.34 -29.11 7.45
CA ALA A 202 20.48 -28.19 7.64
C ALA A 202 21.15 -27.74 6.32
N ASP A 203 21.08 -28.56 5.27
CA ASP A 203 21.59 -28.25 3.92
C ASP A 203 20.65 -27.37 3.09
N THR A 204 19.48 -27.01 3.63
CA THR A 204 18.53 -26.12 2.94
C THR A 204 19.16 -24.72 2.78
N PRO A 205 19.15 -24.14 1.56
CA PRO A 205 19.69 -22.81 1.34
C PRO A 205 18.97 -21.75 2.20
N ARG A 206 19.62 -21.30 3.29
CA ARG A 206 19.04 -20.32 4.22
C ARG A 206 18.64 -19.04 3.50
N GLU A 207 19.44 -18.57 2.56
CA GLU A 207 19.15 -17.36 1.78
C GLU A 207 17.82 -17.44 1.05
N GLN A 208 17.46 -18.60 0.49
CA GLN A 208 16.18 -18.80 -0.19
C GLN A 208 14.99 -18.82 0.78
N LEU A 209 15.20 -19.30 2.01
CA LEU A 209 14.17 -19.27 3.05
C LEU A 209 13.93 -17.85 3.56
N LEU A 210 15.01 -17.06 3.70
CA LEU A 210 14.95 -15.67 4.15
C LEU A 210 14.35 -14.74 3.09
N SER A 211 14.68 -14.95 1.81
CA SER A 211 14.05 -14.23 0.71
C SER A 211 12.63 -14.74 0.41
N GLY A 212 12.23 -15.88 0.97
CA GLY A 212 10.95 -16.53 0.71
C GLY A 212 10.83 -17.16 -0.68
N THR A 213 11.94 -17.33 -1.40
CA THR A 213 11.98 -17.94 -2.75
C THR A 213 12.11 -19.45 -2.70
N HIS A 214 12.21 -20.07 -1.52
CA HIS A 214 12.26 -21.51 -1.39
C HIS A 214 10.97 -22.16 -1.93
N PRO A 215 11.03 -23.25 -2.72
CA PRO A 215 9.84 -23.80 -3.38
C PRO A 215 8.70 -24.21 -2.43
N ALA A 216 9.02 -24.56 -1.18
CA ALA A 216 7.99 -24.83 -0.16
C ALA A 216 7.20 -23.57 0.23
N GLN A 217 7.87 -22.41 0.38
CA GLN A 217 7.20 -21.12 0.64
C GLN A 217 6.47 -20.62 -0.61
N GLN A 218 7.08 -20.75 -1.78
CA GLN A 218 6.48 -20.38 -3.07
C GLN A 218 5.18 -21.15 -3.34
N ARG A 219 5.13 -22.45 -2.98
CA ARG A 219 3.91 -23.24 -3.01
C ARG A 219 2.83 -22.59 -2.14
N LEU A 220 3.13 -22.32 -0.86
CA LEU A 220 2.16 -21.75 0.09
C LEU A 220 1.68 -20.36 -0.38
N ALA A 221 2.60 -19.52 -0.86
CA ALA A 221 2.30 -18.23 -1.46
C ALA A 221 1.38 -18.38 -2.68
N PHE A 222 1.63 -19.35 -3.57
CA PHE A 222 0.79 -19.59 -4.73
C PHE A 222 -0.65 -19.98 -4.33
N GLU A 223 -0.81 -20.85 -3.33
CA GLU A 223 -2.13 -21.24 -2.82
C GLU A 223 -2.88 -20.04 -2.24
N GLU A 224 -2.20 -19.19 -1.47
CA GLU A 224 -2.77 -17.97 -0.93
C GLU A 224 -3.15 -16.97 -2.03
N LEU A 225 -2.26 -16.72 -3.00
CA LEU A 225 -2.57 -15.88 -4.17
C LEU A 225 -3.79 -16.40 -4.93
N ALA A 226 -3.90 -17.72 -5.13
CA ALA A 226 -5.05 -18.33 -5.78
C ALA A 226 -6.33 -18.12 -4.96
N ALA A 227 -6.28 -18.26 -3.63
CA ALA A 227 -7.42 -17.99 -2.74
C ALA A 227 -7.92 -16.53 -2.86
N HIS A 228 -7.00 -15.57 -2.91
CA HIS A 228 -7.33 -14.17 -3.16
C HIS A 228 -7.97 -13.96 -4.53
N GLN A 229 -7.41 -14.57 -5.59
CA GLN A 229 -7.97 -14.44 -6.94
C GLN A 229 -9.37 -15.08 -7.07
N VAL A 230 -9.62 -16.20 -6.38
CA VAL A 230 -10.96 -16.80 -6.28
C VAL A 230 -11.92 -15.85 -5.56
N SER A 231 -11.55 -15.32 -4.39
CA SER A 231 -12.40 -14.36 -3.65
C SER A 231 -12.79 -13.15 -4.52
N LEU A 232 -11.84 -12.60 -5.29
CA LEU A 232 -12.10 -11.50 -6.22
C LEU A 232 -13.00 -11.90 -7.40
N ALA A 233 -12.84 -13.11 -7.92
CA ALA A 233 -13.65 -13.60 -9.02
C ALA A 233 -15.10 -13.90 -8.56
N GLN A 234 -15.29 -14.43 -7.34
CA GLN A 234 -16.58 -14.62 -6.70
C GLN A 234 -17.31 -13.28 -6.48
N ARG A 235 -16.60 -12.26 -5.98
CA ARG A 235 -17.14 -10.89 -5.87
C ARG A 235 -17.58 -10.34 -7.22
N ARG A 236 -16.76 -10.49 -8.27
CA ARG A 236 -17.12 -10.08 -9.63
C ARG A 236 -18.36 -10.81 -10.13
N HIS A 237 -18.47 -12.12 -9.91
CA HIS A 237 -19.65 -12.88 -10.31
C HIS A 237 -20.91 -12.38 -9.59
N HIS A 238 -20.82 -12.13 -8.28
CA HIS A 238 -21.93 -11.58 -7.50
C HIS A 238 -22.38 -10.21 -8.03
N ILE A 239 -21.43 -9.32 -8.36
CA ILE A 239 -21.74 -8.01 -8.93
C ILE A 239 -22.37 -8.15 -10.32
N ARG A 240 -21.82 -9.04 -11.18
CA ARG A 240 -22.35 -9.29 -12.53
C ARG A 240 -23.73 -9.94 -12.55
N ALA A 241 -24.13 -10.60 -11.48
CA ALA A 241 -25.48 -11.14 -11.33
C ALA A 241 -26.53 -10.04 -11.14
N GLN A 242 -26.11 -8.82 -10.77
CA GLN A 242 -27.02 -7.68 -10.66
C GLN A 242 -27.34 -7.11 -12.04
N LYS A 243 -28.52 -6.50 -12.15
CA LYS A 243 -28.95 -5.80 -13.36
C LYS A 243 -28.39 -4.38 -13.36
N ALA A 244 -27.90 -3.93 -14.51
CA ALA A 244 -27.50 -2.54 -14.74
C ALA A 244 -28.20 -1.99 -15.99
N PRO A 245 -28.33 -0.67 -16.11
CA PRO A 245 -28.98 -0.07 -17.26
C PRO A 245 -28.12 -0.22 -18.52
N ALA A 246 -28.62 -0.91 -19.55
CA ALA A 246 -27.91 -0.99 -20.82
C ALA A 246 -27.92 0.38 -21.54
N LEU A 247 -26.78 1.06 -21.55
CA LEU A 247 -26.64 2.40 -22.13
C LEU A 247 -26.32 2.34 -23.64
N PRO A 248 -26.75 3.33 -24.43
CA PRO A 248 -26.52 3.33 -25.87
C PRO A 248 -25.01 3.50 -26.20
N PHE A 249 -24.53 2.69 -27.14
CA PHE A 249 -23.15 2.79 -27.62
C PHE A 249 -22.94 4.05 -28.46
N GLU A 250 -23.88 4.36 -29.35
CA GLU A 250 -23.82 5.60 -30.14
C GLU A 250 -24.47 6.75 -29.37
N THR A 251 -23.78 7.89 -29.32
CA THR A 251 -24.25 9.07 -28.63
C THR A 251 -23.93 10.32 -29.45
N PRO A 252 -24.95 11.01 -29.99
CA PRO A 252 -24.76 12.30 -30.65
C PRO A 252 -24.13 13.35 -29.74
N LEU A 253 -24.39 13.27 -28.42
CA LEU A 253 -23.80 14.17 -27.43
C LEU A 253 -22.28 14.05 -27.37
N ALA A 254 -21.71 12.84 -27.48
CA ALA A 254 -20.26 12.70 -27.49
C ALA A 254 -19.63 13.29 -28.76
N ALA A 255 -20.25 13.09 -29.93
CA ALA A 255 -19.78 13.69 -31.18
C ALA A 255 -19.78 15.23 -31.10
N GLN A 256 -20.87 15.82 -30.63
CA GLN A 256 -20.98 17.27 -30.43
C GLN A 256 -20.00 17.79 -29.38
N LEU A 257 -19.73 17.01 -28.32
CA LEU A 257 -18.73 17.37 -27.33
C LEU A 257 -17.34 17.41 -27.95
N LEU A 258 -16.96 16.38 -28.71
CA LEU A 258 -15.65 16.29 -29.37
C LEU A 258 -15.40 17.43 -30.34
N GLU A 259 -16.39 17.84 -31.12
CA GLU A 259 -16.29 18.98 -32.05
C GLU A 259 -16.00 20.31 -31.35
N ARG A 260 -16.37 20.43 -30.06
CA ARG A 260 -16.21 21.65 -29.25
C ARG A 260 -14.95 21.65 -28.39
N LEU A 261 -14.24 20.54 -28.30
CA LEU A 261 -12.99 20.48 -27.55
C LEU A 261 -11.92 21.30 -28.27
N ALA A 262 -11.15 22.07 -27.50
CA ALA A 262 -10.01 22.84 -28.02
C ALA A 262 -8.79 21.96 -28.33
N PHE A 263 -8.92 20.64 -28.23
CA PHE A 263 -7.86 19.66 -28.41
C PHE A 263 -8.43 18.36 -28.98
N ARG A 264 -7.56 17.55 -29.58
CA ARG A 264 -7.91 16.20 -30.05
C ARG A 264 -7.58 15.18 -28.98
N LEU A 265 -8.36 14.10 -28.94
CA LEU A 265 -8.05 12.97 -28.07
C LEU A 265 -6.80 12.24 -28.56
N THR A 266 -6.08 11.63 -27.61
CA THR A 266 -4.99 10.70 -27.89
C THR A 266 -5.54 9.33 -28.30
N GLY A 267 -4.69 8.46 -28.88
CA GLY A 267 -5.07 7.10 -29.23
C GLY A 267 -5.47 6.29 -27.99
N ALA A 268 -4.73 6.47 -26.88
CA ALA A 268 -5.05 5.86 -25.60
C ALA A 268 -6.41 6.32 -25.05
N GLN A 269 -6.74 7.62 -25.14
CA GLN A 269 -8.05 8.15 -24.71
C GLN A 269 -9.20 7.57 -25.54
N HIS A 270 -9.04 7.46 -26.86
CA HIS A 270 -10.03 6.82 -27.73
C HIS A 270 -10.22 5.34 -27.40
N ARG A 271 -9.12 4.61 -27.18
CA ARG A 271 -9.17 3.19 -26.79
C ARG A 271 -9.93 3.00 -25.48
N VAL A 272 -9.58 3.76 -24.43
CA VAL A 272 -10.24 3.67 -23.12
C VAL A 272 -11.70 4.09 -23.19
N TRP A 273 -12.04 5.13 -23.96
CA TRP A 273 -13.44 5.51 -24.17
C TRP A 273 -14.25 4.38 -24.83
N ASN A 274 -13.71 3.73 -25.86
CA ASN A 274 -14.36 2.58 -26.51
C ASN A 274 -14.50 1.37 -25.58
N GLU A 275 -13.50 1.10 -24.73
CA GLU A 275 -13.59 0.05 -23.70
C GLU A 275 -14.75 0.33 -22.73
N ILE A 276 -14.89 1.58 -22.26
CA ILE A 276 -15.99 2.02 -21.39
C ILE A 276 -17.33 1.87 -22.12
N ALA A 277 -17.47 2.40 -23.33
CA ALA A 277 -18.70 2.34 -24.10
C ALA A 277 -19.17 0.88 -24.35
N ASN A 278 -18.22 -0.03 -24.60
CA ASN A 278 -18.52 -1.45 -24.77
C ASN A 278 -18.99 -2.14 -23.48
N ASP A 279 -18.61 -1.65 -22.31
CA ASP A 279 -19.10 -2.18 -21.03
C ASP A 279 -20.43 -1.57 -20.62
N LEU A 280 -20.61 -0.26 -20.84
CA LEU A 280 -21.85 0.46 -20.51
C LEU A 280 -23.07 -0.09 -21.27
N ARG A 281 -22.87 -0.69 -22.45
CA ARG A 281 -23.97 -1.32 -23.21
C ARG A 281 -24.45 -2.65 -22.62
N LYS A 282 -23.69 -3.26 -21.71
CA LYS A 282 -23.99 -4.58 -21.16
C LYS A 282 -25.04 -4.48 -20.05
N PRO A 283 -25.89 -5.50 -19.85
CA PRO A 283 -26.97 -5.47 -18.86
C PRO A 283 -26.52 -5.73 -17.41
N HIS A 284 -25.21 -5.67 -17.13
CA HIS A 284 -24.61 -5.90 -15.81
C HIS A 284 -23.67 -4.74 -15.44
N PRO A 285 -23.45 -4.47 -14.14
CA PRO A 285 -22.67 -3.32 -13.71
C PRO A 285 -21.26 -3.34 -14.28
N MET A 286 -20.85 -2.21 -14.83
CA MET A 286 -19.46 -1.96 -15.18
C MET A 286 -18.75 -1.50 -13.91
N LEU A 287 -17.65 -2.14 -13.56
CA LEU A 287 -16.75 -1.69 -12.50
C LEU A 287 -15.37 -1.49 -13.11
N ARG A 288 -15.04 -0.25 -13.49
CA ARG A 288 -13.82 0.03 -14.26
C ARG A 288 -12.95 1.07 -13.58
N LEU A 289 -11.66 0.76 -13.47
CA LEU A 289 -10.62 1.66 -12.98
C LEU A 289 -9.83 2.21 -14.16
N VAL A 290 -9.97 3.51 -14.42
CA VAL A 290 -9.17 4.25 -15.40
C VAL A 290 -7.95 4.84 -14.70
N GLN A 291 -6.78 4.38 -15.11
CA GLN A 291 -5.50 4.88 -14.64
C GLN A 291 -4.81 5.64 -15.75
N GLY A 292 -4.06 6.64 -15.36
CA GLY A 292 -3.22 7.41 -16.27
C GLY A 292 -2.49 8.45 -15.47
N ASP A 293 -1.37 8.93 -16.02
CA ASP A 293 -0.58 9.96 -15.37
C ASP A 293 -1.40 11.24 -15.09
N VAL A 294 -0.91 12.08 -14.19
CA VAL A 294 -1.48 13.42 -13.93
C VAL A 294 -1.53 14.19 -15.24
N GLY A 295 -2.72 14.66 -15.65
CA GLY A 295 -2.88 15.37 -16.93
C GLY A 295 -3.04 14.49 -18.18
N ALA A 296 -3.11 13.16 -18.05
CA ALA A 296 -3.41 12.25 -19.17
C ALA A 296 -4.84 12.39 -19.76
N GLY A 297 -5.65 13.32 -19.26
CA GLY A 297 -7.02 13.57 -19.77
C GLY A 297 -8.08 12.59 -19.29
N LYS A 298 -7.95 12.01 -18.08
CA LYS A 298 -8.97 11.15 -17.47
C LYS A 298 -10.36 11.81 -17.41
N THR A 299 -10.39 13.11 -17.11
CA THR A 299 -11.64 13.90 -17.00
C THR A 299 -12.42 13.98 -18.32
N VAL A 300 -11.76 14.05 -19.49
CA VAL A 300 -12.47 14.07 -20.77
C VAL A 300 -13.06 12.69 -21.08
N VAL A 301 -12.37 11.60 -20.74
CA VAL A 301 -12.88 10.23 -20.86
C VAL A 301 -14.11 10.03 -19.97
N ALA A 302 -14.10 10.56 -18.74
CA ALA A 302 -15.27 10.56 -17.85
C ALA A 302 -16.45 11.37 -18.42
N ALA A 303 -16.21 12.52 -19.03
CA ALA A 303 -17.25 13.31 -19.68
C ALA A 303 -17.88 12.54 -20.86
N LEU A 304 -17.07 11.87 -21.68
CA LEU A 304 -17.56 11.04 -22.79
C LEU A 304 -18.38 9.84 -22.28
N ALA A 305 -17.95 9.20 -21.19
CA ALA A 305 -18.75 8.17 -20.51
C ALA A 305 -20.12 8.70 -20.05
N ALA A 306 -20.16 9.92 -19.51
CA ALA A 306 -21.40 10.58 -19.10
C ALA A 306 -22.35 10.84 -20.29
N CYS A 307 -21.84 11.13 -21.48
CA CYS A 307 -22.67 11.30 -22.68
C CYS A 307 -23.52 10.05 -22.97
N HIS A 308 -23.00 8.84 -22.81
CA HIS A 308 -23.76 7.60 -23.01
C HIS A 308 -24.92 7.49 -22.02
N ALA A 309 -24.67 7.74 -20.73
CA ALA A 309 -25.70 7.69 -19.69
C ALA A 309 -26.80 8.72 -19.93
N VAL A 310 -26.42 9.97 -20.22
CA VAL A 310 -27.38 11.06 -20.50
C VAL A 310 -28.20 10.78 -21.76
N THR A 311 -27.57 10.24 -22.81
CA THR A 311 -28.28 9.84 -24.06
C THR A 311 -29.30 8.73 -23.78
N GLY A 312 -28.97 7.79 -22.88
CA GLY A 312 -29.90 6.76 -22.42
C GLY A 312 -31.00 7.25 -21.48
N GLY A 313 -31.05 8.55 -21.17
CA GLY A 313 -32.03 9.13 -20.25
C GLY A 313 -31.72 8.88 -18.76
N TRP A 314 -30.50 8.47 -18.43
CA TRP A 314 -30.02 8.24 -17.07
C TRP A 314 -29.25 9.43 -16.52
N GLN A 315 -29.22 9.56 -15.19
CA GLN A 315 -28.43 10.55 -14.48
C GLN A 315 -27.03 10.04 -14.18
N VAL A 316 -26.08 10.98 -14.09
CA VAL A 316 -24.68 10.73 -13.75
C VAL A 316 -24.32 11.46 -12.46
N ALA A 317 -23.66 10.75 -11.54
CA ALA A 317 -23.06 11.34 -10.36
C ALA A 317 -21.53 11.36 -10.51
N LEU A 318 -20.90 12.54 -10.42
CA LEU A 318 -19.44 12.71 -10.42
C LEU A 318 -19.00 13.18 -9.04
N MET A 319 -18.11 12.41 -8.42
CA MET A 319 -17.63 12.67 -7.08
C MET A 319 -16.13 12.94 -7.04
N ALA A 320 -15.73 13.91 -6.22
CA ALA A 320 -14.34 14.20 -5.90
C ALA A 320 -14.11 14.42 -4.39
N PRO A 321 -12.90 14.12 -3.86
CA PRO A 321 -12.66 14.00 -2.42
C PRO A 321 -12.66 15.33 -1.70
N THR A 322 -12.33 16.40 -2.40
CA THR A 322 -12.28 17.76 -1.87
C THR A 322 -13.25 18.64 -2.63
N GLU A 323 -13.78 19.65 -1.95
CA GLU A 323 -14.68 20.63 -2.57
C GLU A 323 -14.01 21.35 -3.74
N ILE A 324 -12.71 21.64 -3.64
CA ILE A 324 -11.96 22.34 -4.68
C ILE A 324 -11.91 21.50 -5.97
N LEU A 325 -11.62 20.20 -5.84
CA LEU A 325 -11.60 19.31 -7.02
C LEU A 325 -13.02 19.10 -7.57
N ALA A 326 -14.02 18.96 -6.71
CA ALA A 326 -15.40 18.84 -7.13
C ALA A 326 -15.89 20.12 -7.86
N GLU A 327 -15.53 21.30 -7.38
CA GLU A 327 -15.87 22.59 -7.99
C GLU A 327 -15.19 22.72 -9.36
N GLN A 328 -13.91 22.32 -9.48
CA GLN A 328 -13.21 22.28 -10.76
C GLN A 328 -13.90 21.37 -11.77
N HIS A 329 -14.33 20.19 -11.34
CA HIS A 329 -15.13 19.30 -12.18
C HIS A 329 -16.48 19.94 -12.55
N PHE A 330 -17.16 20.58 -11.61
CA PHE A 330 -18.44 21.25 -11.87
C PHE A 330 -18.28 22.36 -12.92
N VAL A 331 -17.24 23.19 -12.83
CA VAL A 331 -16.94 24.23 -13.82
C VAL A 331 -16.64 23.63 -15.19
N ASN A 332 -15.79 22.60 -15.25
CA ASN A 332 -15.42 21.94 -16.50
C ASN A 332 -16.62 21.27 -17.17
N PHE A 333 -17.39 20.48 -16.42
CA PHE A 333 -18.58 19.80 -16.92
C PHE A 333 -19.66 20.80 -17.30
N SER A 334 -19.91 21.85 -16.51
CA SER A 334 -20.88 22.89 -16.87
C SER A 334 -20.49 23.58 -18.19
N ARG A 335 -19.21 23.90 -18.38
CA ARG A 335 -18.72 24.50 -19.64
C ARG A 335 -18.98 23.59 -20.84
N TRP A 336 -18.78 22.28 -20.69
CA TRP A 336 -18.97 21.30 -21.76
C TRP A 336 -20.46 21.00 -22.03
N PHE A 337 -21.25 20.77 -20.99
CA PHE A 337 -22.60 20.20 -21.09
C PHE A 337 -23.71 21.25 -21.18
N CYS A 338 -23.58 22.43 -20.55
CA CYS A 338 -24.60 23.48 -20.67
C CYS A 338 -24.75 23.94 -22.13
N ALA A 339 -23.63 23.99 -22.86
CA ALA A 339 -23.63 24.35 -24.27
C ALA A 339 -24.32 23.27 -25.15
N LEU A 340 -24.47 22.04 -24.64
CA LEU A 340 -25.18 20.92 -25.27
C LEU A 340 -26.64 20.82 -24.78
N GLY A 341 -27.12 21.77 -23.98
CA GLY A 341 -28.47 21.75 -23.40
C GLY A 341 -28.65 20.73 -22.27
N VAL A 342 -27.55 20.25 -21.66
CA VAL A 342 -27.58 19.26 -20.57
C VAL A 342 -27.30 19.97 -19.23
N PRO A 343 -28.29 20.08 -18.33
CA PRO A 343 -28.11 20.75 -17.04
C PRO A 343 -27.18 19.97 -16.10
N VAL A 344 -26.28 20.70 -15.46
CA VAL A 344 -25.35 20.18 -14.43
C VAL A 344 -25.73 20.78 -13.07
N ALA A 345 -25.95 19.94 -12.06
CA ALA A 345 -26.19 20.37 -10.69
C ALA A 345 -24.93 20.26 -9.82
N TRP A 346 -24.83 21.15 -8.84
CA TRP A 346 -23.78 21.18 -7.84
C TRP A 346 -24.34 20.69 -6.50
N LEU A 347 -23.64 19.76 -5.84
CA LEU A 347 -23.95 19.32 -4.48
C LEU A 347 -22.71 19.31 -3.59
N SER A 348 -22.66 20.21 -2.62
CA SER A 348 -21.55 20.34 -1.69
C SER A 348 -22.01 20.59 -0.25
N GLY A 349 -21.18 20.21 0.73
CA GLY A 349 -21.46 20.38 2.15
C GLY A 349 -21.62 21.84 2.57
N LYS A 350 -21.02 22.80 1.84
CA LYS A 350 -21.05 24.23 2.14
C LYS A 350 -22.17 25.02 1.43
N GLN A 351 -23.04 24.38 0.65
CA GLN A 351 -24.14 25.08 0.01
C GLN A 351 -25.12 25.64 1.03
N GLY A 352 -25.63 26.85 0.77
CA GLY A 352 -26.70 27.43 1.57
C GLY A 352 -27.97 26.57 1.51
N VAL A 353 -28.76 26.56 2.59
CA VAL A 353 -29.94 25.68 2.73
C VAL A 353 -30.90 25.79 1.53
N LYS A 354 -31.14 27.00 1.04
CA LYS A 354 -32.05 27.26 -0.10
C LYS A 354 -31.50 26.69 -1.42
N GLU A 355 -30.23 26.94 -1.74
CA GLU A 355 -29.58 26.45 -2.95
C GLU A 355 -29.48 24.92 -2.97
N ARG A 356 -29.16 24.36 -1.81
CA ARG A 356 -29.11 22.93 -1.61
C ARG A 356 -30.47 22.28 -1.83
N ARG A 357 -31.54 22.87 -1.27
CA ARG A 357 -32.91 22.39 -1.48
C ARG A 357 -33.28 22.39 -2.97
N LEU A 358 -33.03 23.49 -3.68
CA LEU A 358 -33.28 23.58 -5.12
C LEU A 358 -32.49 22.52 -5.91
N SER A 359 -31.23 22.32 -5.55
CA SER A 359 -30.38 21.31 -6.18
C SER A 359 -30.91 19.90 -5.94
N LEU A 360 -31.36 19.58 -4.72
CA LEU A 360 -31.98 18.30 -4.39
C LEU A 360 -33.29 18.08 -5.19
N GLU A 361 -34.14 19.10 -5.28
CA GLU A 361 -35.38 19.06 -6.07
C GLU A 361 -35.09 18.75 -7.55
N ARG A 362 -34.06 19.38 -8.14
CA ARG A 362 -33.61 19.11 -9.52
C ARG A 362 -33.04 17.72 -9.73
N VAL A 363 -32.34 17.18 -8.72
CA VAL A 363 -31.78 15.83 -8.79
C VAL A 363 -32.89 14.78 -8.68
N GLN A 364 -33.84 15.00 -7.79
CA GLN A 364 -34.98 14.11 -7.58
C GLN A 364 -35.95 14.12 -8.77
N SER A 365 -36.16 15.27 -9.40
CA SER A 365 -37.04 15.40 -10.58
C SER A 365 -36.43 14.88 -11.88
N GLY A 366 -35.11 14.65 -11.92
CA GLY A 366 -34.39 14.27 -13.14
C GLY A 366 -34.02 15.43 -14.07
N GLU A 367 -34.35 16.68 -13.69
CA GLU A 367 -33.96 17.88 -14.45
C GLU A 367 -32.43 17.99 -14.54
N ALA A 368 -31.73 17.68 -13.44
CA ALA A 368 -30.28 17.58 -13.44
C ALA A 368 -29.82 16.22 -13.97
N ARG A 369 -29.31 16.18 -15.20
CA ARG A 369 -28.77 14.96 -15.82
C ARG A 369 -27.38 14.60 -15.32
N ILE A 370 -26.61 15.59 -14.90
CA ILE A 370 -25.29 15.40 -14.32
C ILE A 370 -25.26 16.10 -12.96
N VAL A 371 -24.73 15.43 -11.95
CA VAL A 371 -24.60 15.95 -10.60
C VAL A 371 -23.16 15.83 -10.16
N VAL A 372 -22.52 16.96 -9.88
CA VAL A 372 -21.13 17.00 -9.42
C VAL A 372 -21.11 17.36 -7.94
N GLY A 373 -20.33 16.65 -7.14
CA GLY A 373 -20.28 16.93 -5.72
C GLY A 373 -19.16 16.24 -4.95
N THR A 374 -19.19 16.45 -3.64
CA THR A 374 -18.30 15.79 -2.68
C THR A 374 -19.01 14.61 -2.00
N HIS A 375 -18.51 14.19 -0.84
CA HIS A 375 -19.14 13.22 0.06
C HIS A 375 -20.61 13.54 0.39
N ALA A 376 -21.08 14.78 0.16
CA ALA A 376 -22.48 15.15 0.28
C ALA A 376 -23.42 14.28 -0.58
N LEU A 377 -22.94 13.72 -1.69
CA LEU A 377 -23.72 12.83 -2.57
C LEU A 377 -24.18 11.53 -1.87
N PHE A 378 -23.45 11.08 -0.84
CA PHE A 378 -23.79 9.87 -0.08
C PHE A 378 -24.95 10.05 0.89
N GLN A 379 -25.27 11.28 1.28
CA GLN A 379 -26.28 11.54 2.30
C GLN A 379 -27.64 11.01 1.86
N GLU A 380 -28.41 10.41 2.77
CA GLU A 380 -29.72 9.80 2.48
C GLU A 380 -30.70 10.74 1.79
N SER A 381 -30.56 12.05 2.04
CA SER A 381 -31.39 13.10 1.44
C SER A 381 -31.22 13.26 -0.08
N VAL A 382 -30.13 12.77 -0.67
CA VAL A 382 -29.90 12.84 -2.12
C VAL A 382 -30.56 11.65 -2.80
N GLN A 383 -31.71 11.89 -3.44
CA GLN A 383 -32.47 10.89 -4.19
C GLN A 383 -32.40 11.21 -5.68
N PHE A 384 -31.95 10.25 -6.48
CA PHE A 384 -31.93 10.35 -7.94
C PHE A 384 -33.23 9.79 -8.53
N GLU A 385 -33.70 10.35 -9.63
CA GLU A 385 -34.81 9.78 -10.40
C GLU A 385 -34.38 8.43 -11.01
N LYS A 386 -33.20 8.39 -11.67
CA LYS A 386 -32.65 7.20 -12.33
C LYS A 386 -31.13 7.35 -12.50
N LEU A 387 -30.38 6.87 -11.51
CA LEU A 387 -28.91 6.90 -11.53
C LEU A 387 -28.37 5.75 -12.38
N GLY A 388 -27.65 6.07 -13.48
CA GLY A 388 -27.09 5.06 -14.37
C GLY A 388 -25.57 4.94 -14.34
N LEU A 389 -24.87 6.03 -13.99
CA LEU A 389 -23.41 6.05 -13.94
C LEU A 389 -22.92 6.85 -12.74
N VAL A 390 -21.96 6.27 -12.01
CA VAL A 390 -21.23 6.90 -10.93
C VAL A 390 -19.77 7.01 -11.34
N ILE A 391 -19.23 8.21 -11.29
CA ILE A 391 -17.83 8.51 -11.58
C ILE A 391 -17.16 8.98 -10.29
N ILE A 392 -16.07 8.32 -9.90
CA ILE A 392 -15.31 8.63 -8.69
C ILE A 392 -13.90 9.04 -9.10
N ASP A 393 -13.49 10.25 -8.76
CA ASP A 393 -12.11 10.72 -8.95
C ASP A 393 -11.31 10.59 -7.65
N GLU A 394 -10.04 10.19 -7.74
CA GLU A 394 -9.13 9.98 -6.62
C GLU A 394 -9.67 9.02 -5.53
N GLN A 395 -9.95 7.78 -5.94
CA GLN A 395 -10.58 6.74 -5.11
C GLN A 395 -9.96 6.52 -3.73
N HIS A 396 -8.64 6.66 -3.61
CA HIS A 396 -7.89 6.23 -2.42
C HIS A 396 -8.26 7.01 -1.14
N ARG A 397 -8.99 8.12 -1.26
CA ARG A 397 -9.47 8.91 -0.11
C ARG A 397 -10.88 8.54 0.37
N PHE A 398 -11.57 7.63 -0.33
CA PHE A 398 -12.96 7.25 -0.03
C PHE A 398 -13.04 5.86 0.59
N GLY A 399 -13.83 5.74 1.67
CA GLY A 399 -14.05 4.48 2.37
C GLY A 399 -14.88 3.47 1.57
N VAL A 400 -14.83 2.19 1.97
CA VAL A 400 -15.59 1.10 1.34
C VAL A 400 -17.10 1.33 1.46
N ASP A 401 -17.59 1.71 2.63
CA ASP A 401 -19.02 1.90 2.93
C ASP A 401 -19.68 2.99 2.10
N GLN A 402 -18.91 4.02 1.75
CA GLN A 402 -19.37 5.11 0.90
C GLN A 402 -19.69 4.60 -0.52
N ARG A 403 -18.85 3.71 -1.07
CA ARG A 403 -19.09 3.13 -2.41
C ARG A 403 -20.37 2.30 -2.45
N LEU A 404 -20.70 1.60 -1.36
CA LEU A 404 -21.93 0.84 -1.23
C LEU A 404 -23.16 1.76 -1.25
N ALA A 405 -23.12 2.89 -0.56
CA ALA A 405 -24.25 3.83 -0.48
C ALA A 405 -24.68 4.41 -1.85
N LEU A 406 -23.75 4.67 -2.79
CA LEU A 406 -24.13 5.11 -4.15
C LEU A 406 -24.71 3.99 -5.00
N ARG A 407 -24.25 2.76 -4.79
CA ARG A 407 -24.82 1.58 -5.45
C ARG A 407 -26.25 1.34 -4.97
N GLU A 408 -26.50 1.45 -3.67
CA GLU A 408 -27.82 1.31 -3.06
C GLU A 408 -28.82 2.35 -3.57
N LYS A 409 -28.37 3.57 -3.86
CA LYS A 409 -29.24 4.61 -4.43
C LYS A 409 -29.79 4.28 -5.82
N GLY A 410 -29.08 3.46 -6.60
CA GLY A 410 -29.63 2.93 -7.86
C GLY A 410 -30.65 1.81 -7.63
N LEU A 411 -30.46 0.99 -6.59
CA LEU A 411 -31.33 -0.18 -6.31
C LEU A 411 -32.79 0.20 -6.10
N ALA A 412 -33.08 1.43 -5.67
CA ALA A 412 -34.44 1.97 -5.61
C ALA A 412 -35.19 1.88 -6.97
N THR A 413 -34.46 1.88 -8.08
CA THR A 413 -35.00 1.73 -9.45
C THR A 413 -34.91 0.30 -9.99
N GLY A 414 -34.43 -0.65 -9.17
CA GLY A 414 -34.21 -2.05 -9.57
C GLY A 414 -32.93 -2.28 -10.38
N TYR A 415 -32.07 -1.27 -10.54
CA TYR A 415 -30.81 -1.34 -11.27
C TYR A 415 -29.62 -0.89 -10.42
N SER A 416 -28.49 -1.56 -10.57
CA SER A 416 -27.21 -1.09 -10.02
C SER A 416 -26.53 -0.18 -11.05
N PRO A 417 -26.06 1.02 -10.66
CA PRO A 417 -25.44 1.95 -11.59
C PRO A 417 -24.05 1.41 -12.00
N HIS A 418 -23.63 1.76 -13.22
CA HIS A 418 -22.24 1.55 -13.63
C HIS A 418 -21.31 2.42 -12.78
N GLN A 419 -20.10 1.93 -12.51
CA GLN A 419 -19.09 2.63 -11.73
C GLN A 419 -17.80 2.79 -12.53
N LEU A 420 -17.41 4.05 -12.74
CA LEU A 420 -16.14 4.44 -13.31
C LEU A 420 -15.29 5.08 -12.22
N VAL A 421 -14.11 4.53 -11.98
CA VAL A 421 -13.19 5.07 -10.98
C VAL A 421 -11.94 5.57 -11.66
N MET A 422 -11.44 6.72 -11.25
CA MET A 422 -10.23 7.35 -11.76
C MET A 422 -9.22 7.54 -10.64
N THR A 423 -7.95 7.38 -10.98
CA THR A 423 -6.82 7.67 -10.07
C THR A 423 -5.77 8.46 -10.82
N ALA A 424 -5.20 9.48 -10.17
CA ALA A 424 -4.05 10.19 -10.74
C ALA A 424 -2.73 9.51 -10.49
N THR A 425 -2.63 8.70 -9.43
CA THR A 425 -1.47 7.83 -9.21
C THR A 425 -1.62 6.56 -10.02
N PRO A 426 -0.71 6.29 -10.97
CA PRO A 426 -0.61 4.98 -11.58
C PRO A 426 -0.44 3.93 -10.50
N ILE A 427 -1.19 2.84 -10.57
CA ILE A 427 -1.10 1.76 -9.61
C ILE A 427 -0.28 0.65 -10.29
N PRO A 428 0.72 0.06 -9.61
CA PRO A 428 1.48 -1.04 -10.15
C PRO A 428 0.54 -2.16 -10.60
N ARG A 429 0.85 -2.78 -11.74
CA ARG A 429 -0.03 -3.81 -12.31
C ARG A 429 -0.28 -4.97 -11.33
N THR A 430 0.75 -5.36 -10.58
CA THR A 430 0.68 -6.39 -9.55
C THR A 430 -0.28 -6.03 -8.42
N LEU A 431 -0.28 -4.77 -7.99
CA LEU A 431 -1.16 -4.23 -6.97
C LEU A 431 -2.60 -4.08 -7.47
N ALA A 432 -2.77 -3.63 -8.72
CA ALA A 432 -4.07 -3.55 -9.37
C ALA A 432 -4.72 -4.94 -9.50
N MET A 433 -3.94 -5.97 -9.84
CA MET A 433 -4.43 -7.36 -9.96
C MET A 433 -4.82 -8.01 -8.62
N SER A 434 -4.28 -7.53 -7.50
CA SER A 434 -4.51 -8.13 -6.17
C SER A 434 -5.49 -7.32 -5.32
N ALA A 435 -5.24 -6.02 -5.13
CA ALA A 435 -6.02 -5.16 -4.24
C ALA A 435 -7.28 -4.60 -4.91
N TYR A 436 -7.26 -4.44 -6.23
CA TYR A 436 -8.35 -3.91 -7.04
C TYR A 436 -8.78 -4.88 -8.14
N GLY A 437 -8.49 -6.18 -7.97
CA GLY A 437 -8.72 -7.18 -9.01
C GLY A 437 -10.19 -7.49 -9.29
N ASP A 438 -11.11 -6.92 -8.51
CA ASP A 438 -12.54 -6.86 -8.76
C ASP A 438 -12.93 -5.82 -9.84
N LEU A 439 -12.06 -4.83 -10.08
CA LEU A 439 -12.24 -3.80 -11.11
C LEU A 439 -11.54 -4.21 -12.42
N ASP A 440 -12.20 -3.97 -13.55
CA ASP A 440 -11.56 -4.03 -14.85
C ASP A 440 -10.68 -2.78 -15.03
N THR A 441 -9.42 -2.94 -15.46
CA THR A 441 -8.45 -1.83 -15.53
C THR A 441 -8.27 -1.32 -16.95
N SER A 442 -8.40 -0.01 -17.14
CA SER A 442 -8.01 0.71 -18.36
C SER A 442 -6.83 1.62 -18.08
N VAL A 443 -5.86 1.64 -18.98
CA VAL A 443 -4.66 2.49 -18.86
C VAL A 443 -4.64 3.51 -19.99
N ILE A 444 -4.49 4.79 -19.64
CA ILE A 444 -4.14 5.88 -20.55
C ILE A 444 -2.63 6.09 -20.45
N ASP A 445 -1.91 5.47 -21.38
CA ASP A 445 -0.45 5.41 -21.50
C ASP A 445 0.15 6.51 -22.39
N GLU A 446 -0.69 7.36 -22.99
CA GLU A 446 -0.26 8.49 -23.82
C GLU A 446 -0.56 9.83 -23.13
N LEU A 447 0.44 10.72 -23.11
CA LEU A 447 0.26 12.11 -22.71
C LEU A 447 -0.21 12.97 -23.90
N PRO A 448 -1.03 14.02 -23.67
CA PRO A 448 -1.40 14.95 -24.72
C PRO A 448 -0.16 15.60 -25.36
N PRO A 449 -0.16 15.84 -26.70
CA PRO A 449 1.02 16.28 -27.45
C PRO A 449 1.58 17.64 -27.02
N ASN A 450 0.77 18.48 -26.37
CA ASN A 450 1.18 19.82 -25.92
C ASN A 450 1.92 19.79 -24.56
N ARG A 451 2.15 18.62 -23.97
CA ARG A 451 2.80 18.49 -22.65
C ARG A 451 4.30 18.23 -22.82
N THR A 452 5.12 19.15 -22.33
CA THR A 452 6.58 18.96 -22.30
C THR A 452 6.99 18.20 -21.03
N PRO A 453 7.93 17.23 -21.11
CA PRO A 453 8.44 16.55 -19.92
C PRO A 453 9.10 17.53 -18.94
N VAL A 454 8.83 17.35 -17.64
CA VAL A 454 9.42 18.18 -16.58
C VAL A 454 10.86 17.74 -16.31
N THR A 455 11.82 18.67 -16.46
CA THR A 455 13.23 18.38 -16.16
C THR A 455 13.43 18.32 -14.65
N THR A 456 13.85 17.17 -14.13
CA THR A 456 13.99 16.95 -12.68
C THR A 456 15.47 16.96 -12.26
N VAL A 457 15.81 17.74 -11.24
CA VAL A 457 17.16 17.83 -10.66
C VAL A 457 17.10 17.61 -9.16
N ALA A 458 18.09 16.90 -8.60
CA ALA A 458 18.24 16.77 -7.16
C ALA A 458 19.49 17.53 -6.70
N LEU A 459 19.34 18.38 -5.69
CA LEU A 459 20.38 19.28 -5.19
C LEU A 459 20.43 19.21 -3.66
N ALA A 460 21.63 19.30 -3.09
CA ALA A 460 21.77 19.44 -1.64
C ALA A 460 21.21 20.80 -1.20
N ASP A 461 20.62 20.84 -0.01
CA ASP A 461 20.11 22.05 0.66
C ASP A 461 21.17 23.15 0.83
N THR A 462 22.46 22.80 0.89
CA THR A 462 23.57 23.77 0.83
C THR A 462 23.54 24.70 -0.39
N ARG A 463 22.87 24.30 -1.49
CA ARG A 463 22.69 25.12 -2.70
C ARG A 463 21.33 25.84 -2.76
N ARG A 464 20.65 25.97 -1.62
CA ARG A 464 19.32 26.61 -1.52
C ARG A 464 19.32 28.06 -2.01
N GLU A 465 20.38 28.82 -1.78
CA GLU A 465 20.52 30.20 -2.28
C GLU A 465 20.46 30.26 -3.82
N GLU A 466 21.14 29.35 -4.53
CA GLU A 466 21.09 29.28 -5.99
C GLU A 466 19.68 28.97 -6.51
N VAL A 467 18.91 28.18 -5.76
CA VAL A 467 17.52 27.85 -6.10
C VAL A 467 16.62 29.08 -5.92
N ILE A 468 16.83 29.87 -4.87
CA ILE A 468 16.11 31.12 -4.63
C ILE A 468 16.37 32.13 -5.75
N ASP A 469 17.63 32.27 -6.19
CA ASP A 469 17.97 33.13 -7.33
C ASP A 469 17.28 32.67 -8.63
N ARG A 470 17.17 31.36 -8.83
CA ARG A 470 16.45 30.79 -9.96
C ARG A 470 14.94 31.04 -9.88
N VAL A 471 14.35 31.00 -8.68
CA VAL A 471 12.94 31.38 -8.47
C VAL A 471 12.75 32.85 -8.85
N ARG A 472 13.65 33.74 -8.40
CA ARG A 472 13.61 35.17 -8.73
C ARG A 472 13.58 35.38 -10.25
N ALA A 473 14.56 34.82 -10.96
CA ALA A 473 14.67 34.96 -12.41
C ALA A 473 13.46 34.36 -13.16
N ASN A 474 12.87 33.28 -12.65
CA ASN A 474 11.67 32.68 -13.24
C ASN A 474 10.44 33.58 -13.07
N CYS A 475 10.24 34.16 -11.89
CA CYS A 475 9.11 35.02 -11.60
C CYS A 475 9.22 36.39 -12.30
N GLU A 476 10.43 36.92 -12.47
CA GLU A 476 10.68 38.14 -13.26
C GLU A 476 10.28 37.98 -14.74
N GLN A 477 10.25 36.75 -15.26
CA GLN A 477 9.73 36.44 -16.60
C GLN A 477 8.20 36.35 -16.65
N GLY A 478 7.50 36.73 -15.57
CA GLY A 478 6.04 36.67 -15.45
C GLY A 478 5.49 35.26 -15.24
N ARG A 479 6.34 34.31 -14.85
CA ARG A 479 5.95 32.91 -14.57
C ARG A 479 5.77 32.69 -13.08
N GLN A 480 5.17 31.57 -12.72
CA GLN A 480 4.90 31.24 -11.32
C GLN A 480 5.68 30.02 -10.85
N ALA A 481 5.86 29.91 -9.52
CA ALA A 481 6.60 28.83 -8.89
C ALA A 481 5.89 28.28 -7.64
N TYR A 482 6.15 27.01 -7.32
CA TYR A 482 5.73 26.35 -6.10
C TYR A 482 6.95 26.04 -5.21
N TRP A 483 6.82 26.29 -3.92
CA TRP A 483 7.79 25.90 -2.90
C TRP A 483 7.14 25.04 -1.83
N VAL A 484 7.46 23.75 -1.83
CA VAL A 484 6.84 22.75 -0.95
C VAL A 484 7.76 22.46 0.22
N CYS A 485 7.32 22.82 1.42
CA CYS A 485 7.99 22.49 2.68
C CYS A 485 7.50 21.14 3.18
N THR A 486 8.42 20.22 3.48
CA THR A 486 8.10 18.89 4.01
C THR A 486 8.70 18.73 5.40
N LEU A 487 7.92 18.17 6.34
CA LEU A 487 8.37 17.78 7.67
C LEU A 487 7.92 16.35 8.00
N ILE A 488 8.55 15.77 9.03
CA ILE A 488 8.49 14.33 9.37
C ILE A 488 7.39 14.00 10.38
N GLU A 489 7.02 14.94 11.24
CA GLU A 489 6.22 14.61 12.42
C GLU A 489 4.72 14.61 12.09
N GLU A 490 3.97 13.65 12.65
CA GLU A 490 2.51 13.50 12.52
C GLU A 490 1.71 14.72 13.04
N SER A 491 2.39 15.79 13.45
CA SER A 491 1.82 17.02 13.97
C SER A 491 1.74 18.06 12.85
N GLU A 492 0.52 18.31 12.37
CA GLU A 492 0.17 19.41 11.45
C GLU A 492 0.64 20.79 11.95
N GLN A 493 0.91 20.92 13.27
CA GLN A 493 1.42 22.14 13.87
C GLN A 493 2.86 22.45 13.46
N LEU A 494 3.72 21.44 13.41
CA LEU A 494 5.13 21.66 13.06
C LEU A 494 5.28 21.92 11.57
N GLU A 495 4.52 21.21 10.72
CA GLU A 495 4.46 21.47 9.28
C GLU A 495 4.09 22.92 8.96
N ALA A 496 3.05 23.43 9.63
CA ALA A 496 2.63 24.81 9.47
C ALA A 496 3.73 25.80 9.89
N GLN A 497 4.41 25.55 11.01
CA GLN A 497 5.49 26.41 11.49
C GLN A 497 6.68 26.47 10.54
N ALA A 498 7.08 25.35 9.94
CA ALA A 498 8.15 25.36 8.94
C ALA A 498 7.75 26.10 7.67
N ALA A 499 6.51 25.91 7.19
CA ALA A 499 6.03 26.65 6.02
C ALA A 499 5.94 28.16 6.30
N GLU A 500 5.49 28.56 7.50
CA GLU A 500 5.48 29.96 7.96
C GLU A 500 6.90 30.55 8.05
N ALA A 501 7.85 29.79 8.60
CA ALA A 501 9.25 30.22 8.70
C ALA A 501 9.90 30.41 7.32
N THR A 502 9.76 29.42 6.43
CA THR A 502 10.25 29.50 5.05
C THR A 502 9.56 30.62 4.27
N PHE A 503 8.26 30.85 4.48
CA PHE A 503 7.55 31.97 3.88
C PHE A 503 8.11 33.32 4.32
N ALA A 504 8.33 33.52 5.63
CA ALA A 504 8.92 34.76 6.16
C ALA A 504 10.34 34.99 5.63
N GLU A 505 11.15 33.93 5.56
CA GLU A 505 12.50 33.98 4.99
C GLU A 505 12.47 34.37 3.50
N LEU A 506 11.66 33.69 2.68
CA LEU A 506 11.55 33.97 1.25
C LEU A 506 10.98 35.37 1.00
N GLN A 507 10.07 35.85 1.84
CA GLN A 507 9.53 37.22 1.75
C GLN A 507 10.62 38.27 1.98
N MET A 508 11.58 38.02 2.89
CA MET A 508 12.74 38.89 3.09
C MET A 508 13.73 38.84 1.91
N LEU A 509 13.94 37.66 1.33
CA LEU A 509 14.90 37.45 0.22
C LEU A 509 14.36 37.81 -1.17
N LEU A 510 13.04 37.88 -1.32
CA LEU A 510 12.32 38.14 -2.58
C LEU A 510 11.29 39.27 -2.41
N PRO A 511 11.69 40.49 -1.97
CA PRO A 511 10.76 41.57 -1.60
C PRO A 511 9.94 42.12 -2.77
N HIS A 512 10.37 41.86 -4.00
CA HIS A 512 9.69 42.32 -5.23
C HIS A 512 8.63 41.33 -5.75
N LEU A 513 8.57 40.12 -5.19
CA LEU A 513 7.63 39.09 -5.60
C LEU A 513 6.43 39.02 -4.64
N LYS A 514 5.28 38.64 -5.17
CA LYS A 514 4.06 38.40 -4.40
C LYS A 514 4.01 36.94 -3.97
N LEU A 515 4.15 36.69 -2.67
CA LEU A 515 4.17 35.34 -2.12
C LEU A 515 2.81 35.01 -1.48
N GLY A 516 2.37 33.76 -1.63
CA GLY A 516 1.26 33.18 -0.88
C GLY A 516 1.73 32.03 0.02
N LEU A 517 1.00 31.79 1.11
CA LEU A 517 1.25 30.69 2.04
C LEU A 517 0.02 29.78 2.15
N VAL A 518 0.21 28.46 2.01
CA VAL A 518 -0.86 27.47 2.21
C VAL A 518 -0.39 26.32 3.10
N HIS A 519 -1.00 26.13 4.27
CA HIS A 519 -0.70 24.99 5.15
C HIS A 519 -1.98 24.38 5.75
N GLY A 520 -1.87 23.19 6.34
CA GLY A 520 -2.99 22.40 6.86
C GLY A 520 -3.94 23.14 7.81
N ARG A 521 -3.42 24.07 8.62
CA ARG A 521 -4.18 24.80 9.64
C ARG A 521 -5.01 25.98 9.15
N LEU A 522 -4.78 26.47 7.92
CA LEU A 522 -5.61 27.55 7.36
C LEU A 522 -7.05 27.10 7.21
N LYS A 523 -7.99 28.03 7.41
CA LYS A 523 -9.41 27.72 7.20
C LYS A 523 -9.63 27.38 5.72
N PRO A 524 -10.53 26.44 5.39
CA PRO A 524 -10.77 26.05 4.01
C PRO A 524 -11.06 27.22 3.05
N ALA A 525 -11.77 28.25 3.51
CA ALA A 525 -12.08 29.44 2.72
C ALA A 525 -10.82 30.29 2.42
N GLU A 526 -9.92 30.43 3.39
CA GLU A 526 -8.64 31.16 3.22
C GLU A 526 -7.74 30.43 2.22
N LYS A 527 -7.60 29.10 2.36
CA LYS A 527 -6.87 28.27 1.39
C LYS A 527 -7.40 28.46 -0.03
N GLN A 528 -8.72 28.43 -0.18
CA GLN A 528 -9.37 28.57 -1.48
C GLN A 528 -9.12 29.96 -2.09
N SER A 529 -9.18 31.02 -1.29
CA SER A 529 -8.86 32.39 -1.73
C SER A 529 -7.42 32.50 -2.25
N ILE A 530 -6.45 32.05 -1.47
CA ILE A 530 -5.02 32.11 -1.83
C ILE A 530 -4.75 31.28 -3.09
N MET A 531 -5.35 30.10 -3.20
CA MET A 531 -5.22 29.26 -4.40
C MET A 531 -5.85 29.90 -5.64
N MET A 532 -6.97 30.62 -5.50
CA MET A 532 -7.55 31.39 -6.61
C MET A 532 -6.65 32.56 -7.01
N GLU A 533 -6.12 33.30 -6.05
CA GLU A 533 -5.19 34.40 -6.31
C GLU A 533 -3.94 33.92 -7.04
N PHE A 534 -3.40 32.77 -6.64
CA PHE A 534 -2.29 32.13 -7.34
C PHE A 534 -2.71 31.70 -8.75
N LYS A 535 -3.86 31.05 -8.93
CA LYS A 535 -4.35 30.66 -10.26
C LYS A 535 -4.55 31.86 -11.21
N ASP A 536 -5.02 32.98 -10.69
CA ASP A 536 -5.26 34.22 -11.44
C ASP A 536 -3.97 35.00 -11.76
N GLY A 537 -2.79 34.50 -11.34
CA GLY A 537 -1.51 35.17 -11.55
C GLY A 537 -1.29 36.39 -10.66
N LYS A 538 -2.03 36.53 -9.56
CA LYS A 538 -1.83 37.62 -8.58
C LYS A 538 -0.67 37.36 -7.63
N LEU A 539 -0.27 36.09 -7.49
CA LEU A 539 0.84 35.63 -6.64
C LEU A 539 1.88 34.94 -7.53
N ASP A 540 3.15 35.28 -7.36
CA ASP A 540 4.26 34.76 -8.17
C ASP A 540 4.79 33.43 -7.60
N LEU A 541 4.82 33.30 -6.27
CA LEU A 541 5.36 32.15 -5.57
C LEU A 541 4.38 31.65 -4.50
N LEU A 542 4.05 30.36 -4.54
CA LEU A 542 3.23 29.73 -3.51
C LEU A 542 4.09 28.83 -2.61
N VAL A 543 4.25 29.23 -1.35
CA VAL A 543 4.85 28.42 -0.30
C VAL A 543 3.78 27.57 0.34
N ALA A 544 4.00 26.26 0.48
CA ALA A 544 3.01 25.42 1.11
C ALA A 544 3.55 24.11 1.67
N THR A 545 2.73 23.43 2.46
CA THR A 545 3.01 22.06 2.90
C THR A 545 2.55 21.04 1.85
N THR A 546 2.72 19.75 2.15
CA THR A 546 2.25 18.59 1.35
C THR A 546 0.73 18.62 1.04
N VAL A 547 -0.02 19.53 1.65
CA VAL A 547 -1.44 19.79 1.41
C VAL A 547 -1.74 20.34 0.00
N ILE A 548 -0.75 20.72 -0.83
CA ILE A 548 -0.97 21.05 -2.26
C ILE A 548 -1.41 19.83 -3.11
N GLU A 549 -1.58 18.64 -2.52
CA GLU A 549 -2.29 17.54 -3.20
C GLU A 549 -3.70 17.95 -3.74
N VAL A 550 -4.24 19.11 -3.37
CA VAL A 550 -5.47 19.67 -3.93
C VAL A 550 -5.27 20.18 -5.37
N GLY A 551 -5.66 19.34 -6.34
CA GLY A 551 -6.38 19.61 -7.61
C GLY A 551 -6.06 20.79 -8.55
N VAL A 552 -5.59 21.94 -8.07
CA VAL A 552 -5.62 23.20 -8.83
C VAL A 552 -4.60 23.18 -9.96
N ASP A 553 -5.11 23.43 -11.17
CA ASP A 553 -4.33 23.57 -12.40
C ASP A 553 -3.90 25.03 -12.58
N VAL A 554 -2.58 25.28 -12.60
CA VAL A 554 -1.99 26.59 -12.84
C VAL A 554 -1.05 26.49 -14.05
N PRO A 555 -1.53 26.79 -15.27
CA PRO A 555 -0.76 26.61 -16.51
C PRO A 555 0.54 27.43 -16.58
N ASN A 556 0.58 28.57 -15.88
CA ASN A 556 1.73 29.48 -15.85
C ASN A 556 2.81 29.07 -14.82
N ALA A 557 2.54 28.05 -14.00
CA ALA A 557 3.52 27.52 -13.07
C ALA A 557 4.53 26.61 -13.78
N SER A 558 5.80 27.00 -13.74
CA SER A 558 6.90 26.34 -14.48
C SER A 558 8.01 25.80 -13.58
N LEU A 559 8.01 26.15 -12.30
CA LEU A 559 9.04 25.73 -11.36
C LEU A 559 8.41 25.12 -10.10
N MET A 560 8.84 23.91 -9.75
CA MET A 560 8.44 23.18 -8.54
C MET A 560 9.69 22.95 -7.69
N ILE A 561 9.69 23.42 -6.44
CA ILE A 561 10.75 23.19 -5.47
C ILE A 561 10.17 22.35 -4.33
N ILE A 562 10.85 21.27 -3.97
CA ILE A 562 10.45 20.38 -2.88
C ILE A 562 11.60 20.29 -1.89
N GLU A 563 11.40 20.83 -0.68
CA GLU A 563 12.35 20.71 0.43
C GLU A 563 12.28 19.31 1.07
N ASN A 564 13.42 18.84 1.58
CA ASN A 564 13.61 17.52 2.20
C ASN A 564 12.98 16.38 1.39
N ALA A 565 13.19 16.40 0.07
CA ALA A 565 12.57 15.47 -0.87
C ALA A 565 12.90 14.00 -0.58
N GLU A 566 14.02 13.70 0.09
CA GLU A 566 14.40 12.34 0.50
C GLU A 566 13.41 11.69 1.47
N ARG A 567 12.55 12.50 2.09
CA ARG A 567 11.58 12.07 3.12
C ARG A 567 10.22 11.73 2.54
N LEU A 568 9.91 12.21 1.33
CA LEU A 568 8.66 11.92 0.64
C LEU A 568 8.69 10.57 -0.09
N GLY A 569 7.50 10.02 -0.34
CA GLY A 569 7.34 8.86 -1.20
C GLY A 569 7.50 9.19 -2.67
N LEU A 570 7.86 8.18 -3.48
CA LEU A 570 7.98 8.37 -4.93
C LEU A 570 6.66 8.81 -5.54
N SER A 571 5.54 8.22 -5.10
CA SER A 571 4.20 8.60 -5.57
C SER A 571 3.86 10.07 -5.25
N GLN A 572 4.22 10.56 -4.07
CA GLN A 572 3.98 11.96 -3.67
C GLN A 572 4.86 12.92 -4.46
N LEU A 573 6.15 12.60 -4.61
CA LEU A 573 7.08 13.39 -5.43
C LEU A 573 6.61 13.48 -6.89
N HIS A 574 6.09 12.39 -7.44
CA HIS A 574 5.52 12.35 -8.79
C HIS A 574 4.26 13.21 -8.93
N GLN A 575 3.34 13.15 -7.96
CA GLN A 575 2.16 14.01 -7.95
C GLN A 575 2.53 15.50 -7.88
N LEU A 576 3.48 15.87 -7.02
CA LEU A 576 3.98 17.24 -6.91
C LEU A 576 4.65 17.67 -8.21
N ARG A 577 5.53 16.85 -8.79
CA ARG A 577 6.14 17.10 -10.11
C ARG A 577 5.08 17.34 -11.19
N GLY A 578 3.98 16.59 -11.18
CA GLY A 578 2.87 16.72 -12.13
C GLY A 578 2.03 18.00 -12.00
N ARG A 579 2.27 18.84 -10.99
CA ARG A 579 1.61 20.16 -10.84
C ARG A 579 2.18 21.23 -11.76
N VAL A 580 3.41 21.05 -12.23
CA VAL A 580 4.05 21.92 -13.23
C VAL A 580 4.09 21.23 -14.60
N GLY A 581 4.40 21.99 -15.66
CA GLY A 581 4.46 21.43 -17.03
C GLY A 581 3.10 21.26 -17.69
N ARG A 582 2.14 22.13 -17.37
CA ARG A 582 0.80 22.15 -18.00
C ARG A 582 0.68 23.15 -19.16
N GLY A 583 1.59 24.12 -19.24
CA GLY A 583 1.74 25.04 -20.37
C GLY A 583 2.76 24.56 -21.40
N SER A 584 2.99 25.40 -22.43
CA SER A 584 4.02 25.17 -23.46
C SER A 584 5.45 25.44 -22.97
N ALA A 585 5.61 26.10 -21.82
CA ALA A 585 6.90 26.44 -21.24
C ALA A 585 7.62 25.22 -20.66
N VAL A 586 8.94 25.15 -20.87
CA VAL A 586 9.81 24.14 -20.23
C VAL A 586 9.72 24.29 -18.73
N SER A 587 9.34 23.21 -18.05
CA SER A 587 9.14 23.20 -16.61
C SER A 587 10.23 22.41 -15.89
N TYR A 588 10.56 22.83 -14.67
CA TYR A 588 11.61 22.26 -13.85
C TYR A 588 11.06 21.80 -12.50
N CYS A 589 11.55 20.66 -12.02
CA CYS A 589 11.30 20.16 -10.67
C CYS A 589 12.64 20.02 -9.93
N VAL A 590 12.79 20.73 -8.82
CA VAL A 590 13.99 20.77 -7.99
C VAL A 590 13.71 20.02 -6.69
N LEU A 591 14.43 18.94 -6.47
CA LEU A 591 14.37 18.11 -5.27
C LEU A 591 15.53 18.52 -4.36
N LEU A 592 15.25 19.33 -3.33
CA LEU A 592 16.22 19.70 -2.31
C LEU A 592 16.31 18.59 -1.27
N TYR A 593 17.52 18.14 -0.96
CA TYR A 593 17.76 17.09 0.03
C TYR A 593 18.80 17.47 1.06
N HIS A 594 18.67 16.92 2.27
CA HIS A 594 19.67 17.06 3.32
C HIS A 594 20.69 15.92 3.27
N ALA A 595 21.98 16.25 3.33
CA ALA A 595 23.07 15.25 3.36
C ALA A 595 23.44 14.86 4.80
N PRO A 596 23.85 13.60 5.08
CA PRO A 596 24.01 12.49 4.13
C PRO A 596 22.70 11.73 3.85
N LEU A 597 22.52 11.30 2.61
CA LEU A 597 21.37 10.48 2.20
C LEU A 597 21.53 9.02 2.63
N SER A 598 20.45 8.41 3.12
CA SER A 598 20.35 6.96 3.28
C SER A 598 20.36 6.25 1.91
N ALA A 599 20.72 4.97 1.87
CA ALA A 599 20.70 4.18 0.62
C ALA A 599 19.33 4.24 -0.08
N MET A 600 18.24 4.11 0.69
CA MET A 600 16.87 4.26 0.17
C MET A 600 16.59 5.67 -0.34
N GLY A 601 17.05 6.71 0.36
CA GLY A 601 16.86 8.10 -0.08
C GLY A 601 17.59 8.39 -1.39
N GLN A 602 18.81 7.87 -1.56
CA GLN A 602 19.57 7.98 -2.81
C GLN A 602 18.83 7.30 -3.97
N GLU A 603 18.35 6.08 -3.76
CA GLU A 603 17.63 5.31 -4.78
C GLU A 603 16.33 6.02 -5.20
N ARG A 604 15.53 6.52 -4.24
CA ARG A 604 14.30 7.28 -4.54
C ARG A 604 14.57 8.51 -5.40
N LEU A 605 15.53 9.35 -5.01
CA LEU A 605 15.87 10.57 -5.75
C LEU A 605 16.45 10.24 -7.13
N ALA A 606 17.21 9.15 -7.26
CA ALA A 606 17.73 8.69 -8.54
C ALA A 606 16.60 8.26 -9.50
N ILE A 607 15.60 7.54 -9.00
CA ILE A 607 14.44 7.10 -9.79
C ILE A 607 13.61 8.30 -10.28
N MET A 608 13.36 9.28 -9.40
CA MET A 608 12.64 10.50 -9.79
C MET A 608 13.35 11.31 -10.89
N ARG A 609 14.69 11.20 -10.98
CA ARG A 609 15.50 11.86 -12.02
C ARG A 609 15.56 11.06 -13.32
N SER A 610 15.55 9.73 -13.25
CA SER A 610 15.78 8.87 -14.42
C SER A 610 14.54 8.67 -15.29
N THR A 611 13.33 8.78 -14.72
CA THR A 611 12.09 8.55 -15.45
C THR A 611 11.01 9.59 -15.15
N SER A 612 10.25 9.94 -16.19
CA SER A 612 9.01 10.71 -16.08
C SER A 612 7.75 9.83 -16.04
N ASP A 613 7.89 8.52 -16.29
CA ASP A 613 6.77 7.59 -16.37
C ASP A 613 6.26 7.22 -14.98
N GLY A 614 5.02 7.65 -14.68
CA GLY A 614 4.39 7.38 -13.40
C GLY A 614 4.14 5.90 -13.11
N PHE A 615 4.01 5.02 -14.12
CA PHE A 615 3.84 3.58 -13.89
C PHE A 615 5.14 2.94 -13.38
N VAL A 616 6.27 3.30 -14.00
CA VAL A 616 7.60 2.84 -13.56
C VAL A 616 7.89 3.35 -12.15
N ILE A 617 7.55 4.61 -11.86
CA ILE A 617 7.71 5.19 -10.53
C ILE A 617 6.88 4.44 -9.49
N ALA A 618 5.61 4.13 -9.81
CA ALA A 618 4.75 3.39 -8.90
C ALA A 618 5.24 1.97 -8.63
N GLU A 619 5.75 1.25 -9.64
CA GLU A 619 6.36 -0.08 -9.45
C GLU A 619 7.56 -0.01 -8.52
N LYS A 620 8.44 0.98 -8.71
CA LYS A 620 9.58 1.20 -7.80
C LYS A 620 9.17 1.65 -6.41
N ASP A 621 8.11 2.44 -6.27
CA ASP A 621 7.57 2.81 -4.96
C ASP A 621 7.08 1.58 -4.20
N LEU A 622 6.42 0.65 -4.89
CA LEU A 622 5.98 -0.62 -4.33
C LEU A 622 7.15 -1.53 -3.93
N GLU A 623 8.21 -1.60 -4.75
CA GLU A 623 9.44 -2.34 -4.41
C GLU A 623 10.12 -1.77 -3.15
N LEU A 624 10.17 -0.44 -3.01
CA LEU A 624 10.89 0.25 -1.93
C LEU A 624 10.11 0.35 -0.61
N ARG A 625 8.78 0.46 -0.67
CA ARG A 625 7.90 0.62 0.52
C ARG A 625 7.16 -0.65 0.90
N GLY A 626 7.00 -1.58 -0.04
CA GLY A 626 6.13 -2.73 0.10
C GLY A 626 4.63 -2.40 -0.02
N PRO A 627 3.77 -3.41 -0.24
CA PRO A 627 2.35 -3.22 -0.54
C PRO A 627 1.53 -2.64 0.63
N GLY A 628 1.96 -2.87 1.88
CA GLY A 628 1.19 -2.50 3.07
C GLY A 628 1.13 -0.99 3.34
N GLU A 629 2.17 -0.26 2.96
CA GLU A 629 2.25 1.20 3.13
C GLU A 629 1.57 1.94 1.97
N VAL A 630 1.72 1.43 0.73
CA VAL A 630 1.12 2.03 -0.49
C VAL A 630 -0.41 2.00 -0.48
N LEU A 631 -1.01 0.97 0.14
CA LEU A 631 -2.47 0.78 0.18
C LEU A 631 -3.14 1.36 1.44
N GLY A 632 -2.39 1.95 2.36
CA GLY A 632 -2.93 2.48 3.62
C GLY A 632 -3.68 1.41 4.41
N THR A 633 -3.00 0.31 4.75
CA THR A 633 -3.54 -0.92 5.37
C THR A 633 -4.47 -0.74 6.58
N ARG A 634 -4.53 0.44 7.22
CA ARG A 634 -5.48 0.72 8.31
C ARG A 634 -6.89 1.11 7.85
N GLN A 635 -7.11 1.51 6.59
CA GLN A 635 -8.40 2.08 6.14
C GLN A 635 -9.14 1.25 5.09
N THR A 636 -8.46 0.35 4.37
CA THR A 636 -9.02 -0.30 3.18
C THR A 636 -9.63 -1.68 3.41
N GLY A 637 -9.50 -2.26 4.61
CA GLY A 637 -9.97 -3.62 4.89
C GLY A 637 -9.32 -4.70 4.01
N LEU A 638 -8.20 -4.37 3.35
CA LEU A 638 -7.45 -5.30 2.53
C LEU A 638 -6.74 -6.30 3.44
N VAL A 639 -7.10 -7.56 3.27
CA VAL A 639 -6.50 -8.69 3.99
C VAL A 639 -5.03 -8.77 3.58
N GLY A 640 -4.12 -8.55 4.53
CA GLY A 640 -2.70 -8.76 4.32
C GLY A 640 -2.42 -10.23 3.96
N PHE A 641 -1.47 -10.45 3.06
CA PHE A 641 -0.98 -11.79 2.77
C PHE A 641 -0.17 -12.30 3.96
N ARG A 642 -0.42 -13.55 4.38
CA ARG A 642 0.31 -14.24 5.46
C ARG A 642 1.65 -14.75 4.96
N VAL A 643 1.73 -15.19 3.70
CA VAL A 643 2.91 -15.86 3.12
C VAL A 643 3.36 -15.21 1.82
N ALA A 644 2.42 -14.87 0.94
CA ALA A 644 2.72 -14.29 -0.35
C ALA A 644 3.23 -12.84 -0.20
N ASP A 645 4.17 -12.47 -1.05
CA ASP A 645 4.63 -11.10 -1.21
C ASP A 645 4.34 -10.67 -2.65
N LEU A 646 3.57 -9.61 -2.84
CA LEU A 646 3.10 -9.20 -4.18
C LEU A 646 4.23 -8.80 -5.14
N VAL A 647 5.37 -8.36 -4.62
CA VAL A 647 6.53 -7.96 -5.42
C VAL A 647 7.34 -9.21 -5.76
N ARG A 648 7.72 -10.00 -4.75
CA ARG A 648 8.49 -11.24 -4.92
C ARG A 648 7.75 -12.24 -5.82
N ASP A 649 6.45 -12.40 -5.59
CA ASP A 649 5.62 -13.46 -6.18
C ASP A 649 4.81 -12.99 -7.40
N ALA A 650 5.10 -11.79 -7.93
CA ALA A 650 4.41 -11.20 -9.05
C ALA A 650 4.26 -12.14 -10.26
N GLY A 651 5.30 -12.94 -10.54
CA GLY A 651 5.30 -13.92 -11.64
C GLY A 651 4.24 -15.01 -11.52
N MET A 652 3.80 -15.33 -10.30
CA MET A 652 2.80 -16.36 -10.03
C MET A 652 1.35 -15.86 -10.17
N LEU A 653 1.12 -14.55 -10.14
CA LEU A 653 -0.23 -13.96 -10.15
C LEU A 653 -1.06 -14.37 -11.37
N LYS A 654 -0.47 -14.41 -12.57
CA LYS A 654 -1.19 -14.82 -13.80
C LYS A 654 -1.65 -16.27 -13.73
N ALA A 655 -0.79 -17.16 -13.23
CA ALA A 655 -1.12 -18.58 -13.07
C ALA A 655 -2.18 -18.77 -11.98
N ALA A 656 -2.07 -18.06 -10.86
CA ALA A 656 -3.07 -18.05 -9.80
C ALA A 656 -4.45 -17.55 -10.29
N GLN A 657 -4.48 -16.51 -11.13
CA GLN A 657 -5.71 -16.01 -11.74
C GLN A 657 -6.35 -17.02 -12.71
N HIS A 658 -5.53 -17.69 -13.54
CA HIS A 658 -6.03 -18.73 -14.43
C HIS A 658 -6.62 -19.90 -13.64
N LEU A 659 -5.92 -20.33 -12.59
CA LEU A 659 -6.40 -21.38 -11.69
C LEU A 659 -7.71 -20.99 -11.00
N ALA A 660 -7.81 -19.76 -10.49
CA ALA A 660 -9.02 -19.28 -9.84
C ALA A 660 -10.25 -19.36 -10.75
N ARG A 661 -10.12 -18.91 -12.00
CA ARG A 661 -11.20 -19.02 -13.01
C ARG A 661 -11.60 -20.47 -13.26
N LYS A 662 -10.62 -21.37 -13.35
CA LYS A 662 -10.87 -22.80 -13.56
C LYS A 662 -11.57 -23.44 -12.35
N LEU A 663 -11.12 -23.13 -11.14
CA LEU A 663 -11.72 -23.63 -9.90
C LEU A 663 -13.17 -23.17 -9.75
N GLU A 664 -13.49 -21.93 -10.10
CA GLU A 664 -14.88 -21.45 -10.06
C GLU A 664 -15.80 -22.16 -11.05
N GLN A 665 -15.30 -22.49 -12.24
CA GLN A 665 -16.07 -23.15 -13.29
C GLN A 665 -16.23 -24.65 -13.02
N ASP A 666 -15.13 -25.33 -12.65
CA ASP A 666 -15.07 -26.78 -12.59
C ASP A 666 -15.36 -27.33 -11.18
N SER A 667 -15.10 -26.55 -10.11
CA SER A 667 -15.10 -27.04 -8.72
C SER A 667 -15.40 -25.95 -7.68
N PRO A 668 -16.60 -25.35 -7.68
CA PRO A 668 -16.94 -24.20 -6.83
C PRO A 668 -16.81 -24.49 -5.32
N VAL A 669 -17.05 -25.73 -4.88
CA VAL A 669 -16.88 -26.15 -3.48
C VAL A 669 -15.41 -26.12 -3.04
N GLN A 670 -14.48 -26.49 -3.93
CA GLN A 670 -13.04 -26.38 -3.66
C GLN A 670 -12.60 -24.92 -3.63
N ALA A 671 -13.11 -24.10 -4.56
CA ALA A 671 -12.88 -22.66 -4.59
C ALA A 671 -13.30 -22.00 -3.25
N GLU A 672 -14.48 -22.33 -2.73
CA GLU A 672 -14.94 -21.82 -1.44
C GLU A 672 -14.08 -22.32 -0.27
N SER A 673 -13.68 -23.59 -0.28
CA SER A 673 -12.79 -24.16 0.75
C SER A 673 -11.42 -23.47 0.78
N LEU A 674 -10.91 -23.09 -0.41
CA LEU A 674 -9.65 -22.38 -0.57
C LEU A 674 -9.74 -20.96 0.00
N VAL A 675 -10.82 -20.24 -0.30
CA VAL A 675 -11.10 -18.91 0.29
C VAL A 675 -11.25 -19.02 1.81
N ARG A 676 -11.99 -20.00 2.34
CA ARG A 676 -12.16 -20.17 3.79
C ARG A 676 -10.85 -20.43 4.52
N ARG A 677 -9.89 -21.13 3.90
CA ARG A 677 -8.57 -21.42 4.49
C ARG A 677 -7.72 -20.17 4.69
N TRP A 678 -7.61 -19.33 3.67
CA TRP A 678 -6.70 -18.19 3.66
C TRP A 678 -7.37 -16.88 4.03
N LEU A 679 -8.68 -16.78 3.76
CA LEU A 679 -9.49 -15.57 3.91
C LEU A 679 -10.77 -15.87 4.70
N PRO A 680 -10.69 -16.33 5.97
CA PRO A 680 -11.86 -16.71 6.75
C PRO A 680 -12.85 -15.54 6.99
N GLN A 681 -12.38 -14.29 6.88
CA GLN A 681 -13.23 -13.10 6.99
C GLN A 681 -13.78 -12.60 5.65
N ALA A 682 -13.25 -13.07 4.50
CA ALA A 682 -13.73 -12.63 3.18
C ALA A 682 -15.20 -12.91 2.89
N PRO A 683 -15.84 -14.01 3.38
CA PRO A 683 -17.26 -14.25 3.19
C PRO A 683 -18.17 -13.13 3.74
N ARG A 684 -17.69 -12.33 4.70
CA ARG A 684 -18.42 -11.16 5.21
C ARG A 684 -18.46 -10.00 4.21
N TYR A 685 -17.55 -9.98 3.24
CA TYR A 685 -17.42 -8.95 2.21
C TYR A 685 -17.88 -9.40 0.82
N SER A 686 -18.23 -10.68 0.64
CA SER A 686 -18.75 -11.21 -0.63
C SER A 686 -20.27 -11.10 -0.75
N VAL A 687 -20.97 -10.78 0.35
CA VAL A 687 -22.44 -10.73 0.45
C VAL A 687 -22.95 -9.29 0.61
N VAL A 688 -22.07 -8.29 0.55
CA VAL A 688 -22.42 -6.87 0.73
C VAL A 688 -22.09 -6.08 -0.54
#